data_AF-A0A176VYH8-F1
#
_entry.id   AF-A0A176VYH8-F1
#
_cell.length_a   1.000
_cell.length_b   1.000
_cell.length_c   1.000
_cell.angle_alpha   90.00
_cell.angle_beta   90.00
_cell.angle_gamma   90.00
#
_symmetry.space_group_name_H-M   'P 1'
#
loop_
_entity.id
_entity.type
_entity.pdbx_description
1 polymer ?
#
loop_
_entity_poly.entity_id
_entity_poly.type
_entity_poly.pdbx_seq_one_letter_code
_entity_poly.pdbx_strand_id
1 'polypeptide(L)'
;MVTMDVDGANNSLSPAKEIDDLRYSRLIYTLGREAVQAIYQSKVLILGCNGVGAEIAKNLVLSGVRGLGLVDDEAVSIGDLSAQFLLTEADIGRNRAGASAAKLKEMNPTAEITLIPVLQLESCLSSYQVFVATTGNMPYLMEINLLCRSLGVPFILATSRGLFSQVFADFGDNFYVVDETGEPSGAILVESITQDFPATVTVVEEQRHGLEDGDQVVLRGIKGMEELNRDASFTVAGTGTSSFTIPEDTRNFGRYLSGGYFHKVKQEKVVQFLSLEGSLHSPKFGLSDPAKVARNPHLHVAFQAISEFERRKSGGASIATGARLVKEEDHGEILEYAREIWEQLGFHERVRESSNGSFGMEEIAEVVGDGRGIIDSVDIHPSSGVAGVGCSSIDLGGIAEAGSSKESKASRKVDTLDEELVKLLARGAHVELSPIAAITGGIAAQEVMKAISGVFTPLSQWLYFDALECLPSVAPPPEETIASGSRYDLQTALFGRKFQELLGSLQWLVVGAGGLGSEVLKNLVMMGVGCNPDGNITVTDMDRVSRPNLVDQLLYQIDDLDRPKTPAAARALRNINPAAQIHALQEKFDTDTEGIFDSSFFKSVAGVFSAVDSAQARLYIDNRCVTHRKPMIDGGKHGTKGSVQVFVPFQSEMYASSNDPPEHKDMPICTLKNFPYSAEHTLQWAVETFETLFKKRPLDVNAYLSNRDFQDSIRKSPPTSRLPILETLRDALLRHRPLSFEACVQWARLQFEELFVNIIKQLCFTFPPGMTTTAGAPFWSGTKRAPAPLTFDPLNPLHLEFIVAAANLQATVYGLKGCQEHAVFLDILQNVEVPAFEPKEGVKIAVSDSEYRNMGSQRGMRPGSEDSAAVEACEALLQELPTPATLAGYRLTPIDFQKDDERNFHAEFVATAASLRACNYGIPVSDKLQARFVGGKIIPAIITSTAMVGGLMCLELYKILLQKPLTDYKHAYFNLAVPLFTFAQPIRAVQNTVARRQDTPLTWTLWDRFEMECVGMTLEAFLAEFKRQQGLEITMLSFGKSLLYAEFLPRKKLQDRLPLPLLELITVIGKVTIPATESRIIFSISCTDANDDDVEVPDVVARVR
;
A
#
# COMPACT_ATOMS: atom_id res chain seq x y z
N MET A 1 -46.74 -44.28 -32.64
CA MET A 1 -47.77 -43.39 -32.07
C MET A 1 -47.82 -43.66 -30.58
N VAL A 2 -47.02 -42.91 -29.82
CA VAL A 2 -47.40 -41.84 -28.88
C VAL A 2 -47.87 -42.39 -27.53
N THR A 3 -46.96 -42.34 -26.56
CA THR A 3 -47.25 -41.91 -25.19
C THR A 3 -46.10 -41.01 -24.76
N MET A 4 -46.44 -39.76 -24.46
CA MET A 4 -45.55 -38.68 -24.03
C MET A 4 -45.19 -38.89 -22.55
N ASP A 5 -43.90 -38.87 -22.22
CA ASP A 5 -43.43 -38.60 -20.86
C ASP A 5 -42.85 -37.19 -20.84
N VAL A 6 -43.37 -36.39 -19.90
CA VAL A 6 -43.05 -34.99 -19.68
C VAL A 6 -42.01 -34.95 -18.57
N ASP A 7 -40.72 -34.97 -18.94
CA ASP A 7 -39.65 -34.65 -18.01
C ASP A 7 -39.50 -33.13 -17.91
N GLY A 8 -40.12 -32.56 -16.89
CA GLY A 8 -39.85 -31.21 -16.42
C GLY A 8 -38.45 -31.12 -15.83
N ALA A 9 -37.62 -30.28 -16.44
CA ALA A 9 -36.30 -29.92 -15.97
C ALA A 9 -36.36 -29.29 -14.55
N ASN A 10 -36.11 -30.08 -13.52
CA ASN A 10 -35.67 -29.57 -12.22
C ASN A 10 -34.14 -29.55 -12.22
N ASN A 11 -33.59 -28.47 -12.80
CA ASN A 11 -32.18 -28.15 -12.73
C ASN A 11 -31.91 -27.66 -11.29
N SER A 12 -31.66 -28.58 -10.36
CA SER A 12 -31.19 -28.23 -9.03
C SER A 12 -29.77 -27.67 -9.16
N LEU A 13 -29.65 -26.35 -9.31
CA LEU A 13 -28.40 -25.62 -9.12
C LEU A 13 -27.79 -26.09 -7.80
N SER A 14 -26.61 -26.72 -7.87
CA SER A 14 -25.78 -26.94 -6.70
C SER A 14 -25.66 -25.60 -5.95
N PRO A 15 -25.85 -25.55 -4.63
CA PRO A 15 -25.74 -24.30 -3.88
C PRO A 15 -24.39 -23.66 -4.20
N ALA A 16 -24.41 -22.38 -4.60
CA ALA A 16 -23.19 -21.63 -4.87
C ALA A 16 -22.27 -21.78 -3.65
N LYS A 17 -21.02 -22.22 -3.88
CA LYS A 17 -20.03 -22.27 -2.80
C LYS A 17 -19.85 -20.84 -2.28
N GLU A 18 -20.08 -20.68 -0.99
CA GLU A 18 -19.92 -19.40 -0.30
C GLU A 18 -18.44 -18.98 -0.33
N ILE A 19 -18.19 -17.68 -0.53
CA ILE A 19 -16.83 -17.13 -0.56
C ILE A 19 -16.21 -17.27 0.83
N ASP A 20 -14.94 -17.66 0.87
CA ASP A 20 -14.13 -17.57 2.08
C ASP A 20 -13.72 -16.11 2.32
N ASP A 21 -14.56 -15.38 3.03
CA ASP A 21 -14.38 -13.94 3.29
C ASP A 21 -13.03 -13.62 3.95
N LEU A 22 -12.51 -14.50 4.82
CA LEU A 22 -11.23 -14.25 5.45
C LEU A 22 -10.11 -14.39 4.42
N ARG A 23 -10.09 -15.46 3.63
CA ARG A 23 -9.09 -15.66 2.56
C ARG A 23 -9.08 -14.48 1.60
N TYR A 24 -10.25 -14.05 1.12
CA TYR A 24 -10.36 -12.97 0.13
C TYR A 24 -10.53 -11.57 0.73
N SER A 25 -10.36 -11.40 2.05
CA SER A 25 -10.60 -10.13 2.75
C SER A 25 -9.89 -8.93 2.11
N ARG A 26 -8.60 -9.05 1.81
CA ARG A 26 -7.78 -7.99 1.17
C ARG A 26 -8.30 -7.60 -0.23
N LEU A 27 -8.80 -8.59 -0.97
CA LEU A 27 -9.37 -8.40 -2.30
C LEU A 27 -10.76 -7.76 -2.21
N ILE A 28 -11.57 -8.17 -1.23
CA ILE A 28 -12.89 -7.58 -0.95
C ILE A 28 -12.75 -6.09 -0.59
N TYR A 29 -11.74 -5.70 0.21
CA TYR A 29 -11.47 -4.28 0.47
C TYR A 29 -11.03 -3.48 -0.75
N THR A 30 -10.56 -4.15 -1.81
CA THR A 30 -10.08 -3.50 -3.05
C THR A 30 -11.19 -3.39 -4.10
N LEU A 31 -11.99 -4.44 -4.28
CA LEU A 31 -12.97 -4.55 -5.37
C LEU A 31 -14.43 -4.43 -4.91
N GLY A 32 -14.70 -4.61 -3.62
CA GLY A 32 -16.07 -4.86 -3.12
C GLY A 32 -16.45 -6.34 -3.19
N ARG A 33 -17.35 -6.76 -2.30
CA ARG A 33 -17.74 -8.17 -2.13
C ARG A 33 -18.45 -8.71 -3.37
N GLU A 34 -19.28 -7.90 -4.01
CA GLU A 34 -20.05 -8.24 -5.20
C GLU A 34 -19.14 -8.54 -6.39
N ALA A 35 -18.12 -7.71 -6.61
CA ALA A 35 -17.14 -7.92 -7.67
C ALA A 35 -16.30 -9.19 -7.42
N VAL A 36 -15.88 -9.44 -6.18
CA VAL A 36 -15.18 -10.68 -5.81
C VAL A 36 -16.08 -11.89 -6.02
N GLN A 37 -17.38 -11.79 -5.74
CA GLN A 37 -18.35 -12.85 -5.99
C GLN A 37 -18.51 -13.15 -7.49
N ALA A 38 -18.54 -12.13 -8.34
CA ALA A 38 -18.59 -12.30 -9.79
C ALA A 38 -17.32 -13.02 -10.30
N ILE A 39 -16.14 -12.63 -9.83
CA ILE A 39 -14.87 -13.29 -10.14
C ILE A 39 -14.91 -14.76 -9.69
N TYR A 40 -15.37 -15.02 -8.46
CA TYR A 40 -15.43 -16.37 -7.88
C TYR A 40 -16.38 -17.33 -8.62
N GLN A 41 -17.31 -16.81 -9.42
CA GLN A 41 -18.25 -17.61 -10.21
C GLN A 41 -17.83 -17.77 -11.68
N SER A 42 -16.84 -17.00 -12.14
CA SER A 42 -16.46 -16.88 -13.54
C SER A 42 -15.38 -17.87 -13.97
N LYS A 43 -15.40 -18.22 -15.26
CA LYS A 43 -14.38 -19.01 -15.94
C LYS A 43 -13.67 -18.16 -17.00
N VAL A 44 -12.36 -18.29 -17.09
CA VAL A 44 -11.53 -17.55 -18.07
C VAL A 44 -10.77 -18.52 -18.97
N LEU A 45 -10.71 -18.24 -20.27
CA LEU A 45 -9.97 -19.04 -21.25
C LEU A 45 -8.69 -18.31 -21.65
N ILE A 46 -7.54 -18.99 -21.57
CA ILE A 46 -6.22 -18.44 -21.87
C ILE A 46 -5.58 -19.24 -23.00
N LEU A 47 -5.29 -18.55 -24.12
CA LEU A 47 -4.49 -19.06 -25.23
C LEU A 47 -3.02 -18.66 -25.02
N GLY A 48 -2.17 -19.65 -24.75
CA GLY A 48 -0.75 -19.52 -24.47
C GLY A 48 -0.41 -19.61 -22.98
N CYS A 49 0.54 -20.49 -22.65
CA CYS A 49 1.07 -20.70 -21.30
C CYS A 49 2.54 -20.30 -21.19
N ASN A 50 2.97 -19.31 -21.99
CA ASN A 50 4.28 -18.63 -21.89
C ASN A 50 4.40 -17.82 -20.58
N GLY A 51 5.49 -17.06 -20.39
CA GLY A 51 5.69 -16.28 -19.16
C GLY A 51 4.53 -15.34 -18.86
N VAL A 52 4.05 -14.57 -19.85
CA VAL A 52 2.86 -13.70 -19.71
C VAL A 52 1.62 -14.51 -19.35
N GLY A 53 1.36 -15.62 -20.05
CA GLY A 53 0.22 -16.51 -19.77
C GLY A 53 0.25 -17.09 -18.36
N ALA A 54 1.44 -17.47 -17.86
CA ALA A 54 1.64 -17.97 -16.50
C ALA A 54 1.34 -16.90 -15.44
N GLU A 55 1.76 -15.66 -15.67
CA GLU A 55 1.45 -14.54 -14.77
C GLU A 55 -0.05 -14.23 -14.71
N ILE A 56 -0.72 -14.22 -15.87
CA ILE A 56 -2.17 -14.02 -15.95
C ILE A 56 -2.89 -15.16 -15.22
N ALA A 57 -2.54 -16.42 -15.51
CA ALA A 57 -3.15 -17.56 -14.86
C ALA A 57 -2.96 -17.54 -13.33
N LYS A 58 -1.73 -17.25 -12.86
CA LYS A 58 -1.42 -17.08 -11.42
C LYS A 58 -2.27 -15.98 -10.79
N ASN A 59 -2.34 -14.80 -11.43
CA ASN A 59 -3.11 -13.67 -10.91
C ASN A 59 -4.60 -14.02 -10.75
N LEU A 60 -5.19 -14.70 -11.74
CA LEU A 60 -6.60 -15.08 -11.71
C LEU A 60 -6.90 -16.20 -10.71
N VAL A 61 -6.04 -17.21 -10.62
CA VAL A 61 -6.19 -18.34 -9.69
C VAL A 61 -6.08 -17.90 -8.24
N LEU A 62 -5.12 -17.04 -7.91
CA LEU A 62 -4.96 -16.48 -6.56
C LEU A 62 -6.10 -15.53 -6.20
N SER A 63 -6.64 -14.81 -7.19
CA SER A 63 -7.82 -13.92 -7.01
C SER A 63 -9.15 -14.69 -6.94
N GLY A 64 -9.11 -16.02 -7.08
CA GLY A 64 -10.25 -16.88 -6.80
C GLY A 64 -11.18 -17.16 -7.98
N VAL A 65 -10.75 -16.96 -9.24
CA VAL A 65 -11.55 -17.35 -10.41
C VAL A 65 -12.00 -18.81 -10.29
N ARG A 66 -13.27 -19.11 -10.66
CA ARG A 66 -13.82 -20.47 -10.52
C ARG A 66 -13.00 -21.50 -11.30
N GLY A 67 -12.63 -21.15 -12.53
CA GLY A 67 -11.90 -22.06 -13.39
C GLY A 67 -11.16 -21.38 -14.53
N LEU A 68 -10.12 -22.06 -15.00
CA LEU A 68 -9.33 -21.66 -16.17
C LEU A 68 -9.38 -22.75 -17.25
N GLY A 69 -9.64 -22.34 -18.48
CA GLY A 69 -9.30 -23.13 -19.66
C GLY A 69 -7.90 -22.74 -20.13
N LEU A 70 -6.99 -23.70 -20.25
CA LEU A 70 -5.64 -23.48 -20.76
C LEU A 70 -5.49 -24.11 -22.14
N VAL A 71 -5.09 -23.30 -23.12
CA VAL A 71 -4.90 -23.71 -24.51
C VAL A 71 -3.44 -23.46 -24.88
N ASP A 72 -2.62 -24.50 -24.81
CA ASP A 72 -1.22 -24.47 -25.26
C ASP A 72 -0.75 -25.91 -25.49
N ASP A 73 -0.68 -26.32 -26.76
CA ASP A 73 -0.28 -27.67 -27.17
C ASP A 73 1.25 -27.83 -27.27
N GLU A 74 2.03 -26.76 -27.08
CA GLU A 74 3.49 -26.79 -27.19
C GLU A 74 4.16 -27.63 -26.09
N ALA A 75 5.35 -28.14 -26.42
CA ALA A 75 6.21 -28.80 -25.45
C ALA A 75 7.05 -27.77 -24.69
N VAL A 76 7.24 -27.99 -23.38
CA VAL A 76 8.11 -27.17 -22.55
C VAL A 76 9.54 -27.20 -23.08
N SER A 77 10.11 -26.02 -23.30
CA SER A 77 11.50 -25.83 -23.70
C SER A 77 12.35 -25.27 -22.55
N ILE A 78 13.68 -25.41 -22.61
CA ILE A 78 14.58 -24.78 -21.63
C ILE A 78 14.44 -23.24 -21.61
N GLY A 79 14.11 -22.62 -22.75
CA GLY A 79 13.91 -21.18 -22.86
C GLY A 79 12.68 -20.69 -22.11
N ASP A 80 11.64 -21.53 -21.99
CA ASP A 80 10.40 -21.18 -21.28
C ASP A 80 10.71 -20.86 -19.80
N LEU A 81 11.68 -21.55 -19.21
CA LEU A 81 12.08 -21.38 -17.80
C LEU A 81 12.71 -20.01 -17.50
N SER A 82 12.97 -19.16 -18.50
CA SER A 82 13.43 -17.77 -18.35
C SER A 82 12.35 -16.86 -17.74
N ALA A 83 11.08 -17.11 -18.07
CA ALA A 83 9.96 -16.26 -17.64
C ALA A 83 8.76 -17.05 -17.08
N GLN A 84 8.74 -18.37 -17.26
CA GLN A 84 7.63 -19.24 -16.83
C GLN A 84 7.97 -19.95 -15.50
N PHE A 85 7.59 -19.33 -14.38
CA PHE A 85 7.92 -19.78 -13.02
C PHE A 85 7.07 -20.96 -12.50
N LEU A 86 6.04 -21.40 -13.24
CA LEU A 86 5.25 -22.59 -12.93
C LEU A 86 5.91 -23.88 -13.44
N LEU A 87 6.93 -23.76 -14.30
CA LEU A 87 7.64 -24.87 -14.91
C LEU A 87 8.97 -25.14 -14.22
N THR A 88 9.41 -26.39 -14.28
CA THR A 88 10.72 -26.84 -13.81
C THR A 88 11.49 -27.55 -14.92
N GLU A 89 12.79 -27.80 -14.72
CA GLU A 89 13.58 -28.58 -15.70
C GLU A 89 13.02 -29.99 -15.91
N ALA A 90 12.34 -30.55 -14.89
CA ALA A 90 11.68 -31.84 -14.99
C ALA A 90 10.47 -31.85 -15.94
N ASP A 91 9.97 -30.68 -16.33
CA ASP A 91 8.83 -30.55 -17.24
C ASP A 91 9.22 -30.46 -18.72
N ILE A 92 10.51 -30.31 -19.03
CA ILE A 92 11.01 -30.19 -20.41
C ILE A 92 10.51 -31.37 -21.27
N GLY A 93 9.93 -31.05 -22.42
CA GLY A 93 9.34 -32.02 -23.35
C GLY A 93 7.88 -32.42 -23.03
N ARG A 94 7.34 -32.07 -21.85
CA ARG A 94 5.91 -32.26 -21.53
C ARG A 94 5.08 -31.13 -22.17
N ASN A 95 3.78 -31.35 -22.31
CA ASN A 95 2.86 -30.30 -22.75
C ASN A 95 2.82 -29.14 -21.74
N ARG A 96 2.96 -27.90 -22.24
CA ARG A 96 3.10 -26.68 -21.43
C ARG A 96 1.84 -26.36 -20.61
N ALA A 97 0.65 -26.46 -21.20
CA ALA A 97 -0.61 -26.25 -20.47
C ALA A 97 -0.78 -27.29 -19.35
N GLY A 98 -0.51 -28.56 -19.63
CA GLY A 98 -0.58 -29.65 -18.67
C GLY A 98 0.39 -29.51 -17.50
N ALA A 99 1.64 -29.10 -17.76
CA ALA A 99 2.62 -28.83 -16.71
C ALA A 99 2.19 -27.63 -15.84
N SER A 100 1.73 -26.54 -16.46
CA SER A 100 1.25 -25.34 -15.76
C SER A 100 0.04 -25.63 -14.87
N ALA A 101 -0.90 -26.45 -15.34
CA ALA A 101 -2.13 -26.78 -14.62
C ALA A 101 -1.87 -27.46 -13.27
N ALA A 102 -0.82 -28.28 -13.16
CA ALA A 102 -0.47 -28.93 -11.90
C ALA A 102 -0.11 -27.90 -10.82
N LYS A 103 0.73 -26.92 -11.17
CA LYS A 103 1.19 -25.89 -10.25
C LYS A 103 0.10 -24.87 -9.87
N LEU A 104 -0.77 -24.52 -10.82
CA LEU A 104 -1.93 -23.67 -10.54
C LEU A 104 -2.91 -24.34 -9.55
N LYS A 105 -3.10 -25.67 -9.65
CA LYS A 105 -3.92 -26.42 -8.68
C LYS A 105 -3.31 -26.46 -7.28
N GLU A 106 -1.98 -26.45 -7.15
CA GLU A 106 -1.33 -26.35 -5.84
C GLU A 106 -1.56 -24.97 -5.20
N MET A 107 -1.55 -23.89 -5.99
CA MET A 107 -1.80 -22.52 -5.50
C MET A 107 -3.24 -22.33 -5.02
N ASN A 108 -4.21 -22.88 -5.76
CA ASN A 108 -5.61 -22.86 -5.35
C ASN A 108 -6.31 -24.19 -5.70
N PRO A 109 -6.39 -25.13 -4.75
CA PRO A 109 -7.00 -26.44 -4.99
C PRO A 109 -8.47 -26.40 -5.41
N THR A 110 -9.17 -25.28 -5.17
CA THR A 110 -10.58 -25.13 -5.55
C THR A 110 -10.77 -24.67 -7.00
N ALA A 111 -9.72 -24.24 -7.70
CA ALA A 111 -9.81 -23.76 -9.07
C ALA A 111 -9.98 -24.92 -10.07
N GLU A 112 -11.01 -24.86 -10.90
CA GLU A 112 -11.26 -25.82 -11.99
C GLU A 112 -10.32 -25.53 -13.17
N ILE A 113 -9.17 -26.21 -13.25
CA ILE A 113 -8.25 -26.08 -14.40
C ILE A 113 -8.56 -27.17 -15.45
N THR A 114 -8.91 -26.73 -16.66
CA THR A 114 -9.25 -27.58 -17.81
C THR A 114 -8.25 -27.35 -18.93
N LEU A 115 -7.71 -28.45 -19.50
CA LEU A 115 -6.84 -28.39 -20.67
C LEU A 115 -7.72 -28.46 -21.92
N ILE A 116 -7.58 -27.49 -22.81
CA ILE A 116 -8.36 -27.39 -24.03
C ILE A 116 -7.40 -27.53 -25.22
N PRO A 117 -7.52 -28.59 -26.03
CA PRO A 117 -6.74 -28.71 -27.27
C PRO A 117 -7.02 -27.51 -28.17
N VAL A 118 -6.00 -27.04 -28.88
CA VAL A 118 -6.11 -25.87 -29.77
C VAL A 118 -7.27 -26.00 -30.76
N LEU A 119 -7.48 -27.20 -31.31
CA LEU A 119 -8.57 -27.50 -32.26
C LEU A 119 -9.99 -27.36 -31.69
N GLN A 120 -10.14 -27.27 -30.37
CA GLN A 120 -11.43 -27.12 -29.69
C GLN A 120 -11.69 -25.69 -29.21
N LEU A 121 -10.73 -24.78 -29.35
CA LEU A 121 -10.78 -23.42 -28.81
C LEU A 121 -12.09 -22.70 -29.19
N GLU A 122 -12.39 -22.62 -30.49
CA GLU A 122 -13.57 -21.93 -31.01
C GLU A 122 -14.88 -22.51 -30.46
N SER A 123 -14.95 -23.84 -30.38
CA SER A 123 -16.17 -24.55 -29.95
C SER A 123 -16.50 -24.35 -28.47
N CYS A 124 -15.51 -24.01 -27.64
CA CYS A 124 -15.71 -23.83 -26.20
C CYS A 124 -15.80 -22.36 -25.75
N LEU A 125 -15.57 -21.37 -26.62
CA LEU A 125 -15.52 -19.94 -26.25
C LEU A 125 -16.74 -19.48 -25.45
N SER A 126 -17.95 -19.88 -25.85
CA SER A 126 -19.21 -19.50 -25.18
C SER A 126 -19.36 -20.04 -23.74
N SER A 127 -18.49 -20.97 -23.32
CA SER A 127 -18.48 -21.50 -21.95
C SER A 127 -17.65 -20.67 -20.97
N TYR A 128 -16.99 -19.63 -21.45
CA TYR A 128 -16.08 -18.76 -20.68
C TYR A 128 -16.56 -17.31 -20.70
N GLN A 129 -16.31 -16.59 -19.61
CA GLN A 129 -16.72 -15.18 -19.46
C GLN A 129 -15.73 -14.22 -20.10
N VAL A 130 -14.46 -14.59 -20.24
CA VAL A 130 -13.41 -13.76 -20.87
C VAL A 130 -12.44 -14.68 -21.61
N PHE A 131 -11.99 -14.22 -22.78
CA PHE A 131 -10.92 -14.86 -23.55
C PHE A 131 -9.66 -13.98 -23.56
N VAL A 132 -8.52 -14.60 -23.26
CA VAL A 132 -7.21 -13.94 -23.21
C VAL A 132 -6.24 -14.65 -24.16
N ALA A 133 -5.61 -13.92 -25.06
CA ALA A 133 -4.56 -14.41 -25.93
C ALA A 133 -3.20 -13.85 -25.51
N THR A 134 -2.20 -14.72 -25.31
CA THR A 134 -0.80 -14.35 -25.09
C THR A 134 0.14 -14.83 -26.18
N THR A 135 -0.42 -15.54 -27.17
CA THR A 135 0.24 -16.01 -28.38
C THR A 135 -0.80 -16.09 -29.51
N GLY A 136 -0.34 -16.36 -30.73
CA GLY A 136 -1.17 -16.47 -31.92
C GLY A 136 -0.76 -15.51 -33.02
N ASN A 137 -1.10 -15.86 -34.27
CA ASN A 137 -0.88 -14.97 -35.41
C ASN A 137 -2.01 -13.94 -35.52
N MET A 138 -1.72 -12.76 -36.07
CA MET A 138 -2.69 -11.67 -36.11
C MET A 138 -3.98 -12.00 -36.89
N PRO A 139 -3.94 -12.65 -38.07
CA PRO A 139 -5.17 -12.99 -38.80
C PRO A 139 -6.13 -13.88 -37.99
N TYR A 140 -5.63 -14.92 -37.33
CA TYR A 140 -6.45 -15.79 -36.49
C TYR A 140 -6.99 -15.06 -35.27
N LEU A 141 -6.18 -14.20 -34.63
CA LEU A 141 -6.63 -13.38 -33.51
C LEU A 141 -7.75 -12.41 -33.92
N MET A 142 -7.73 -11.89 -35.14
CA MET A 142 -8.82 -11.06 -35.68
C MET A 142 -10.11 -11.88 -35.86
N GLU A 143 -10.02 -13.08 -36.44
CA GLU A 143 -11.15 -14.00 -36.60
C GLU A 143 -11.75 -14.40 -35.24
N ILE A 144 -10.91 -14.78 -34.28
CA ILE A 144 -11.34 -15.12 -32.92
C ILE A 144 -11.92 -13.92 -32.18
N ASN A 145 -11.34 -12.72 -32.32
CA ASN A 145 -11.92 -11.51 -31.73
C ASN A 145 -13.33 -11.23 -32.26
N LEU A 146 -13.57 -11.37 -33.56
CA LEU A 146 -14.91 -11.23 -34.14
C LEU A 146 -15.88 -12.30 -33.61
N LEU A 147 -15.42 -13.55 -33.48
CA LEU A 147 -16.21 -14.62 -32.88
C LEU A 147 -16.56 -14.29 -31.41
N CYS A 148 -15.58 -13.84 -30.62
CA CYS A 148 -15.79 -13.36 -29.25
C CYS A 148 -16.87 -12.27 -29.18
N ARG A 149 -16.81 -11.24 -30.05
CA ARG A 149 -17.85 -10.20 -30.12
C ARG A 149 -19.23 -10.78 -30.43
N SER A 150 -19.32 -11.71 -31.38
CA SER A 150 -20.60 -12.36 -31.74
C SER A 150 -21.21 -13.19 -30.60
N LEU A 151 -20.36 -13.68 -29.69
CA LEU A 151 -20.75 -14.46 -28.50
C LEU A 151 -20.92 -13.59 -27.24
N GLY A 152 -20.61 -12.29 -27.31
CA GLY A 152 -20.59 -11.41 -26.13
C GLY A 152 -19.48 -11.73 -25.13
N VAL A 153 -18.37 -12.32 -25.59
CA VAL A 153 -17.22 -12.66 -24.76
C VAL A 153 -16.15 -11.56 -24.90
N PRO A 154 -15.80 -10.84 -23.83
CA PRO A 154 -14.64 -9.95 -23.81
C PRO A 154 -13.34 -10.61 -24.26
N PHE A 155 -12.57 -9.89 -25.09
CA PHE A 155 -11.30 -10.32 -25.67
C PHE A 155 -10.16 -9.44 -25.14
N ILE A 156 -9.07 -10.07 -24.71
CA ILE A 156 -7.83 -9.40 -24.30
C ILE A 156 -6.65 -10.04 -25.03
N LEU A 157 -5.76 -9.22 -25.59
CA LEU A 157 -4.47 -9.67 -26.14
C LEU A 157 -3.33 -9.08 -25.30
N ALA A 158 -2.39 -9.89 -24.86
CA ALA A 158 -1.27 -9.45 -24.02
C ALA A 158 0.02 -10.21 -24.38
N THR A 159 1.02 -9.51 -24.92
CA THR A 159 2.27 -10.15 -25.38
C THR A 159 3.49 -9.32 -24.98
N SER A 160 4.60 -9.99 -24.65
CA SER A 160 5.89 -9.35 -24.40
C SER A 160 6.95 -9.81 -25.41
N ARG A 161 7.85 -8.90 -25.77
CA ARG A 161 8.98 -9.11 -26.68
C ARG A 161 10.18 -8.32 -26.16
N GLY A 162 11.08 -9.01 -25.47
CA GLY A 162 12.25 -8.42 -24.81
C GLY A 162 11.83 -7.43 -23.74
N LEU A 163 12.24 -6.16 -23.88
CA LEU A 163 11.89 -5.06 -22.99
C LEU A 163 10.61 -4.32 -23.41
N PHE A 164 9.85 -4.87 -24.36
CA PHE A 164 8.61 -4.30 -24.87
C PHE A 164 7.43 -5.20 -24.52
N SER A 165 6.25 -4.60 -24.35
CA SER A 165 4.99 -5.34 -24.29
C SER A 165 3.84 -4.53 -24.86
N GLN A 166 2.77 -5.24 -25.21
CA GLN A 166 1.49 -4.67 -25.60
C GLN A 166 0.35 -5.37 -24.85
N VAL A 167 -0.66 -4.59 -24.50
CA VAL A 167 -1.96 -5.08 -24.02
C VAL A 167 -3.05 -4.43 -24.86
N PHE A 168 -4.02 -5.20 -25.30
CA PHE A 168 -5.21 -4.75 -26.01
C PHE A 168 -6.46 -5.30 -25.34
N ALA A 169 -7.48 -4.46 -25.16
CA ALA A 169 -8.77 -4.84 -24.60
C ALA A 169 -9.91 -4.51 -25.58
N ASP A 170 -10.81 -5.47 -25.77
CA ASP A 170 -12.07 -5.33 -26.50
C ASP A 170 -13.21 -6.02 -25.76
N PHE A 171 -14.08 -5.24 -25.11
CA PHE A 171 -15.21 -5.76 -24.35
C PHE A 171 -16.54 -5.66 -25.11
N GLY A 172 -16.48 -5.49 -26.44
CA GLY A 172 -17.64 -5.45 -27.32
C GLY A 172 -18.21 -4.05 -27.55
N ASP A 173 -19.39 -4.00 -28.18
CA ASP A 173 -20.00 -2.74 -28.63
C ASP A 173 -20.51 -1.90 -27.45
N ASN A 174 -20.97 -2.53 -26.36
CA ASN A 174 -21.53 -1.87 -25.20
C ASN A 174 -21.09 -2.60 -23.93
N PHE A 175 -20.08 -2.07 -23.25
CA PHE A 175 -19.64 -2.55 -21.95
C PHE A 175 -20.06 -1.59 -20.84
N TYR A 176 -20.62 -2.10 -19.76
CA TYR A 176 -21.16 -1.30 -18.65
C TYR A 176 -20.16 -1.28 -17.50
N VAL A 177 -19.64 -0.09 -17.20
CA VAL A 177 -18.82 0.16 -16.02
C VAL A 177 -19.73 0.57 -14.88
N VAL A 178 -19.80 -0.23 -13.82
CA VAL A 178 -20.64 0.01 -12.64
C VAL A 178 -19.97 0.92 -11.61
N ASP A 179 -18.64 0.99 -11.63
CA ASP A 179 -17.85 1.77 -10.67
C ASP A 179 -16.48 2.11 -11.27
N GLU A 180 -16.25 3.35 -11.72
CA GLU A 180 -15.02 3.70 -12.46
C GLU A 180 -13.73 3.64 -11.61
N THR A 181 -13.81 3.83 -10.30
CA THR A 181 -12.63 4.04 -9.45
C THR A 181 -12.50 3.07 -8.29
N GLY A 182 -13.59 2.41 -7.88
CA GLY A 182 -13.68 1.59 -6.66
C GLY A 182 -13.49 2.37 -5.37
N GLU A 183 -13.45 3.71 -5.43
CA GLU A 183 -13.39 4.53 -4.24
C GLU A 183 -14.73 4.41 -3.48
N PRO A 184 -14.70 4.21 -2.15
CA PRO A 184 -15.91 3.99 -1.37
C PRO A 184 -16.80 5.24 -1.38
N SER A 185 -18.07 5.08 -1.77
CA SER A 185 -19.09 6.13 -1.65
C SER A 185 -19.67 6.13 -0.23
N GLY A 186 -18.86 6.57 0.73
CA GLY A 186 -19.29 6.73 2.13
C GLY A 186 -20.51 7.66 2.24
N ALA A 187 -21.30 7.50 3.31
CA ALA A 187 -22.38 8.42 3.62
C ALA A 187 -21.82 9.81 3.95
N ILE A 188 -22.24 10.84 3.22
CA ILE A 188 -21.83 12.22 3.45
C ILE A 188 -22.92 12.93 4.23
N LEU A 189 -22.54 13.56 5.34
CA LEU A 189 -23.49 14.14 6.29
C LEU A 189 -24.03 15.48 5.81
N VAL A 190 -25.35 15.63 5.94
CA VAL A 190 -26.03 16.90 5.66
C VAL A 190 -25.98 17.78 6.91
N GLU A 191 -25.55 19.02 6.73
CA GLU A 191 -25.57 20.04 7.77
C GLU A 191 -26.89 20.82 7.75
N SER A 192 -27.33 21.27 6.57
CA SER A 192 -28.59 22.00 6.41
C SER A 192 -29.19 21.83 5.01
N ILE A 193 -30.51 22.07 4.92
CA ILE A 193 -31.25 22.15 3.66
C ILE A 193 -32.13 23.40 3.69
N THR A 194 -32.04 24.23 2.66
CA THR A 194 -32.86 25.46 2.55
C THR A 194 -34.32 25.12 2.24
N GLN A 195 -35.26 25.96 2.69
CA GLN A 195 -36.66 25.94 2.23
C GLN A 195 -36.78 26.81 0.97
N ASP A 196 -36.26 26.33 -0.16
CA ASP A 196 -36.18 27.06 -1.43
C ASP A 196 -36.43 26.16 -2.66
N PHE A 197 -36.43 26.75 -3.85
CA PHE A 197 -36.43 26.06 -5.13
C PHE A 197 -35.42 26.69 -6.13
N PRO A 198 -34.39 25.95 -6.57
CA PRO A 198 -34.00 24.61 -6.11
C PRO A 198 -33.53 24.64 -4.65
N ALA A 199 -33.72 23.54 -3.92
CA ALA A 199 -33.25 23.44 -2.53
C ALA A 199 -31.73 23.27 -2.49
N THR A 200 -31.05 24.01 -1.62
CA THR A 200 -29.60 23.90 -1.41
C THR A 200 -29.34 22.97 -0.24
N VAL A 201 -28.56 21.93 -0.49
CA VAL A 201 -28.03 20.99 0.51
C VAL A 201 -26.61 21.42 0.84
N THR A 202 -26.35 21.66 2.12
CA THR A 202 -25.02 22.00 2.63
C THR A 202 -24.50 20.81 3.45
N VAL A 203 -23.25 20.40 3.21
CA VAL A 203 -22.60 19.31 3.96
C VAL A 203 -21.81 19.84 5.13
N VAL A 204 -21.55 18.97 6.11
CA VAL A 204 -20.73 19.31 7.29
C VAL A 204 -19.36 19.83 6.84
N GLU A 205 -18.93 20.98 7.38
CA GLU A 205 -17.71 21.72 7.02
C GLU A 205 -16.41 20.87 6.94
N GLU A 206 -16.30 19.81 7.76
CA GLU A 206 -15.13 18.91 7.77
C GLU A 206 -15.12 17.88 6.62
N GLN A 207 -16.22 17.76 5.87
CA GLN A 207 -16.40 16.84 4.75
C GLN A 207 -16.42 17.60 3.41
N ARG A 208 -15.87 16.98 2.36
CA ARG A 208 -16.08 17.40 0.97
C ARG A 208 -17.04 16.42 0.33
N HIS A 209 -18.02 16.93 -0.41
CA HIS A 209 -19.01 16.05 -1.05
C HIS A 209 -18.45 15.35 -2.30
N GLY A 210 -17.46 15.93 -2.98
CA GLY A 210 -16.85 15.32 -4.17
C GLY A 210 -17.86 15.05 -5.30
N LEU A 211 -18.91 15.86 -5.37
CA LEU A 211 -19.96 15.78 -6.38
C LEU A 211 -19.65 16.77 -7.50
N GLU A 212 -20.03 16.39 -8.71
CA GLU A 212 -20.03 17.23 -9.91
C GLU A 212 -21.47 17.46 -10.38
N ASP A 213 -21.70 18.51 -11.17
CA ASP A 213 -23.00 18.79 -11.77
C ASP A 213 -23.44 17.59 -12.64
N GLY A 214 -24.68 17.11 -12.44
CA GLY A 214 -25.21 15.91 -13.10
C GLY A 214 -25.10 14.62 -12.28
N ASP A 215 -24.33 14.60 -11.20
CA ASP A 215 -24.31 13.48 -10.25
C ASP A 215 -25.70 13.21 -9.68
N GLN A 216 -25.92 11.99 -9.22
CA GLN A 216 -27.18 11.58 -8.59
C GLN A 216 -26.93 11.28 -7.12
N VAL A 217 -27.80 11.77 -6.24
CA VAL A 217 -27.70 11.52 -4.80
C VAL A 217 -29.01 11.03 -4.20
N VAL A 218 -28.93 10.15 -3.20
CA VAL A 218 -30.10 9.71 -2.42
C VAL A 218 -29.95 10.19 -0.99
N LEU A 219 -30.92 11.00 -0.53
CA LEU A 219 -30.97 11.57 0.83
C LEU A 219 -31.70 10.63 1.78
N ARG A 220 -31.18 10.48 3.01
CA ARG A 220 -31.72 9.62 4.06
C ARG A 220 -31.59 10.25 5.43
N GLY A 221 -32.52 9.96 6.33
CA GLY A 221 -32.45 10.38 7.73
C GLY A 221 -32.60 11.89 7.98
N ILE A 222 -33.10 12.65 7.00
CA ILE A 222 -33.40 14.08 7.12
C ILE A 222 -34.59 14.27 8.08
N LYS A 223 -34.44 15.06 9.13
CA LYS A 223 -35.53 15.38 10.07
C LYS A 223 -36.04 16.80 9.86
N GLY A 224 -37.36 16.99 9.90
CA GLY A 224 -38.04 18.25 9.61
C GLY A 224 -38.39 18.48 8.14
N MET A 225 -37.82 17.68 7.24
CA MET A 225 -38.14 17.62 5.81
C MET A 225 -38.24 16.14 5.39
N GLU A 226 -39.09 15.39 6.08
CA GLU A 226 -39.20 13.93 5.96
C GLU A 226 -39.51 13.47 4.54
N GLU A 227 -40.12 14.31 3.71
CA GLU A 227 -40.45 14.09 2.30
C GLU A 227 -39.21 13.82 1.43
N LEU A 228 -38.03 14.30 1.86
CA LEU A 228 -36.76 14.06 1.18
C LEU A 228 -36.22 12.63 1.40
N ASN A 229 -36.72 11.90 2.40
CA ASN A 229 -36.26 10.54 2.74
C ASN A 229 -36.90 9.47 1.85
N ARG A 230 -36.56 9.46 0.56
CA ARG A 230 -37.12 8.53 -0.43
C ARG A 230 -36.03 7.81 -1.22
N ASP A 231 -36.40 6.69 -1.84
CA ASP A 231 -35.46 5.88 -2.63
C ASP A 231 -35.05 6.54 -3.95
N ALA A 232 -35.84 7.48 -4.44
CA ALA A 232 -35.56 8.22 -5.67
C ALA A 232 -34.36 9.16 -5.50
N SER A 233 -33.44 9.14 -6.46
CA SER A 233 -32.29 10.03 -6.50
C SER A 233 -32.66 11.44 -6.96
N PHE A 234 -31.81 12.40 -6.61
CA PHE A 234 -31.86 13.79 -7.03
C PHE A 234 -30.65 14.10 -7.91
N THR A 235 -30.88 14.74 -9.06
CA THR A 235 -29.81 15.29 -9.89
C THR A 235 -29.18 16.49 -9.19
N VAL A 236 -27.87 16.48 -9.07
CA VAL A 236 -27.06 17.53 -8.47
C VAL A 236 -26.82 18.64 -9.50
N ALA A 237 -26.94 19.90 -9.08
CA ALA A 237 -26.57 21.06 -9.88
C ALA A 237 -26.02 22.20 -9.01
N GLY A 238 -25.28 23.14 -9.59
CA GLY A 238 -24.74 24.29 -8.87
C GLY A 238 -23.80 23.87 -7.75
N THR A 239 -22.92 22.89 -8.01
CA THR A 239 -21.95 22.39 -7.02
C THR A 239 -20.96 23.47 -6.60
N GLY A 240 -20.90 23.74 -5.30
CA GLY A 240 -19.83 24.47 -4.63
C GLY A 240 -18.82 23.52 -3.98
N THR A 241 -18.02 24.02 -3.04
CA THR A 241 -17.06 23.21 -2.28
C THR A 241 -17.70 22.40 -1.15
N SER A 242 -18.79 22.91 -0.57
CA SER A 242 -19.49 22.34 0.60
C SER A 242 -21.02 22.33 0.44
N SER A 243 -21.54 22.67 -0.72
CA SER A 243 -22.98 22.68 -0.97
C SER A 243 -23.29 22.40 -2.43
N PHE A 244 -24.52 21.95 -2.67
CA PHE A 244 -25.06 21.72 -4.00
C PHE A 244 -26.57 21.92 -3.98
N THR A 245 -27.18 22.04 -5.15
CA THR A 245 -28.65 22.17 -5.26
C THR A 245 -29.28 20.89 -5.79
N ILE A 246 -30.51 20.63 -5.33
CA ILE A 246 -31.39 19.57 -5.83
C ILE A 246 -32.66 20.21 -6.42
N PRO A 247 -33.22 19.66 -7.51
CA PRO A 247 -34.39 20.22 -8.19
C PRO A 247 -35.70 19.90 -7.46
N GLU A 248 -35.74 20.07 -6.14
CA GLU A 248 -36.90 19.83 -5.29
C GLU A 248 -37.39 21.15 -4.68
N ASP A 249 -38.71 21.37 -4.69
CA ASP A 249 -39.33 22.58 -4.12
C ASP A 249 -39.67 22.34 -2.64
N THR A 250 -38.76 22.74 -1.77
CA THR A 250 -38.86 22.50 -0.33
C THR A 250 -39.58 23.63 0.42
N ARG A 251 -40.09 24.66 -0.27
CA ARG A 251 -40.76 25.81 0.36
C ARG A 251 -42.02 25.43 1.13
N ASN A 252 -42.67 24.33 0.75
CA ASN A 252 -43.87 23.79 1.41
C ASN A 252 -43.57 22.71 2.45
N PHE A 253 -42.32 22.26 2.60
CA PHE A 253 -41.95 21.26 3.60
C PHE A 253 -41.81 21.92 4.98
N GLY A 254 -41.70 21.10 6.02
CA GLY A 254 -41.25 21.59 7.31
C GLY A 254 -39.84 22.23 7.22
N ARG A 255 -39.45 22.97 8.26
CA ARG A 255 -38.07 23.47 8.34
C ARG A 255 -37.13 22.29 8.64
N TYR A 256 -35.98 22.24 7.99
CA TYR A 256 -34.92 21.31 8.36
C TYR A 256 -34.59 21.47 9.85
N LEU A 257 -34.55 20.35 10.59
CA LEU A 257 -34.27 20.35 12.02
C LEU A 257 -32.88 19.81 12.31
N SER A 258 -32.54 18.63 11.81
CA SER A 258 -31.23 18.01 12.01
C SER A 258 -31.03 16.74 11.19
N GLY A 259 -29.76 16.34 11.11
CA GLY A 259 -29.33 15.02 10.69
C GLY A 259 -29.52 14.75 9.21
N GLY A 260 -29.32 13.49 8.89
CA GLY A 260 -29.39 12.99 7.54
C GLY A 260 -28.06 12.99 6.82
N TYR A 261 -28.03 12.21 5.75
CA TYR A 261 -26.87 11.95 4.93
C TYR A 261 -27.33 11.69 3.50
N PHE A 262 -26.40 11.74 2.56
CA PHE A 262 -26.64 11.23 1.22
C PHE A 262 -25.56 10.26 0.78
N HIS A 263 -25.91 9.44 -0.21
CA HIS A 263 -24.96 8.65 -0.99
C HIS A 263 -24.96 9.14 -2.43
N LYS A 264 -23.78 9.25 -3.04
CA LYS A 264 -23.64 9.35 -4.49
C LYS A 264 -24.07 8.03 -5.11
N VAL A 265 -25.01 8.09 -6.04
CA VAL A 265 -25.42 6.95 -6.87
C VAL A 265 -24.39 6.83 -7.99
N LYS A 266 -23.67 5.71 -8.02
CA LYS A 266 -22.75 5.40 -9.13
C LYS A 266 -23.59 5.16 -10.38
N GLN A 267 -23.43 6.01 -11.39
CA GLN A 267 -24.11 5.83 -12.67
C GLN A 267 -23.33 4.84 -13.52
N GLU A 268 -24.05 3.94 -14.19
CA GLU A 268 -23.43 3.04 -15.16
C GLU A 268 -22.92 3.84 -16.35
N LYS A 269 -21.65 3.66 -16.69
CA LYS A 269 -21.04 4.27 -17.88
C LYS A 269 -20.87 3.24 -18.97
N VAL A 270 -21.36 3.54 -20.16
CA VAL A 270 -21.20 2.67 -21.33
C VAL A 270 -19.91 3.01 -22.06
N VAL A 271 -19.03 2.02 -22.22
CA VAL A 271 -17.79 2.12 -23.00
C VAL A 271 -17.92 1.28 -24.27
N GLN A 272 -17.53 1.86 -25.40
CA GLN A 272 -17.57 1.21 -26.71
C GLN A 272 -16.16 0.89 -27.21
N PHE A 273 -15.98 -0.35 -27.67
CA PHE A 273 -14.69 -0.84 -28.16
C PHE A 273 -14.74 -1.13 -29.66
N LEU A 274 -13.68 -0.76 -30.37
CA LEU A 274 -13.42 -1.24 -31.73
C LEU A 274 -12.97 -2.70 -31.69
N SER A 275 -13.31 -3.47 -32.73
CA SER A 275 -12.73 -4.81 -32.93
C SER A 275 -11.20 -4.74 -33.06
N LEU A 276 -10.51 -5.86 -32.89
CA LEU A 276 -9.07 -5.95 -33.09
C LEU A 276 -8.69 -5.42 -34.47
N GLU A 277 -9.35 -5.88 -35.53
CA GLU A 277 -9.15 -5.40 -36.90
C GLU A 277 -9.37 -3.89 -37.05
N GLY A 278 -10.49 -3.36 -36.53
CA GLY A 278 -10.77 -1.93 -36.60
C GLY A 278 -9.74 -1.09 -35.86
N SER A 279 -9.30 -1.58 -34.69
CA SER A 279 -8.32 -0.90 -33.84
C SER A 279 -6.89 -0.93 -34.41
N LEU A 280 -6.53 -1.93 -35.23
CA LEU A 280 -5.23 -1.96 -35.93
C LEU A 280 -5.13 -0.85 -36.98
N HIS A 281 -6.25 -0.45 -37.58
CA HIS A 281 -6.30 0.64 -38.57
C HIS A 281 -6.53 2.02 -37.93
N SER A 282 -7.28 2.06 -36.84
CA SER A 282 -7.64 3.28 -36.11
C SER A 282 -7.39 3.11 -34.60
N PRO A 283 -6.12 3.04 -34.16
CA PRO A 283 -5.79 2.71 -32.78
C PRO A 283 -6.13 3.84 -31.81
N LYS A 284 -6.68 3.46 -30.65
CA LYS A 284 -6.76 4.29 -29.44
C LYS A 284 -5.68 3.85 -28.45
N PHE A 285 -4.72 4.73 -28.19
CA PHE A 285 -3.58 4.45 -27.32
C PHE A 285 -3.84 4.91 -25.89
N GLY A 286 -3.73 3.97 -24.93
CA GLY A 286 -3.55 4.28 -23.52
C GLY A 286 -2.16 4.83 -23.22
N LEU A 287 -2.05 5.53 -22.09
CA LEU A 287 -0.82 6.19 -21.66
C LEU A 287 -0.06 5.32 -20.67
N SER A 288 1.03 4.68 -21.10
CA SER A 288 1.93 3.95 -20.20
C SER A 288 3.00 4.86 -19.60
N ASP A 289 3.57 5.78 -20.37
CA ASP A 289 4.52 6.79 -19.90
C ASP A 289 4.25 8.11 -20.65
N PRO A 290 3.80 9.17 -19.96
CA PRO A 290 3.56 10.48 -20.56
C PRO A 290 4.78 11.07 -21.30
N ALA A 291 6.00 10.70 -20.91
CA ALA A 291 7.22 11.15 -21.58
C ALA A 291 7.51 10.38 -22.90
N LYS A 292 6.85 9.24 -23.13
CA LYS A 292 7.09 8.33 -24.27
C LYS A 292 5.91 8.21 -25.23
N VAL A 293 4.85 9.02 -25.09
CA VAL A 293 3.62 8.93 -25.90
C VAL A 293 3.88 8.92 -27.41
N ALA A 294 4.88 9.67 -27.87
CA ALA A 294 5.26 9.72 -29.28
C ALA A 294 5.74 8.37 -29.85
N ARG A 295 6.12 7.40 -29.00
CA ARG A 295 6.54 6.05 -29.41
C ARG A 295 5.38 5.14 -29.78
N ASN A 296 4.16 5.41 -29.29
CA ASN A 296 3.02 4.49 -29.42
C ASN A 296 2.71 4.12 -30.89
N PRO A 297 2.64 5.05 -31.86
CA PRO A 297 2.40 4.69 -33.26
C PRO A 297 3.52 3.82 -33.85
N HIS A 298 4.78 4.08 -33.48
CA HIS A 298 5.92 3.31 -33.95
C HIS A 298 5.93 1.89 -33.39
N LEU A 299 5.65 1.73 -32.09
CA LEU A 299 5.52 0.42 -31.45
C LEU A 299 4.35 -0.37 -32.04
N HIS A 300 3.22 0.29 -32.27
CA HIS A 300 2.07 -0.32 -32.92
C HIS A 300 2.41 -0.92 -34.28
N VAL A 301 3.15 -0.17 -35.10
CA VAL A 301 3.65 -0.65 -36.40
C VAL A 301 4.70 -1.74 -36.24
N ALA A 302 5.64 -1.60 -35.30
CA ALA A 302 6.71 -2.57 -35.08
C ALA A 302 6.17 -3.95 -34.65
N PHE A 303 5.19 -3.99 -33.74
CA PHE A 303 4.54 -5.23 -33.32
C PHE A 303 3.80 -5.91 -34.49
N GLN A 304 3.11 -5.13 -35.34
CA GLN A 304 2.46 -5.67 -36.54
C GLN A 304 3.47 -6.21 -37.55
N ALA A 305 4.56 -5.47 -37.82
CA ALA A 305 5.60 -5.88 -38.76
C ALA A 305 6.27 -7.20 -38.35
N ILE A 306 6.52 -7.39 -37.05
CA ILE A 306 7.07 -8.64 -36.52
C ILE A 306 6.08 -9.78 -36.65
N SER A 307 4.79 -9.54 -36.33
CA SER A 307 3.75 -10.54 -36.51
C SER A 307 3.60 -10.96 -37.98
N GLU A 308 3.69 -10.00 -38.91
CA GLU A 308 3.64 -10.26 -40.35
C GLU A 308 4.87 -11.05 -40.84
N PHE A 309 6.06 -10.72 -40.34
CA PHE A 309 7.27 -11.50 -40.59
C PHE A 309 7.12 -12.94 -40.11
N GLU A 310 6.71 -13.16 -38.85
CA GLU A 310 6.49 -14.49 -38.29
C GLU A 310 5.47 -15.29 -39.09
N ARG A 311 4.36 -14.66 -39.50
CA ARG A 311 3.31 -15.28 -40.32
C ARG A 311 3.84 -15.78 -41.66
N ARG A 312 4.57 -14.93 -42.39
CA ARG A 312 5.13 -15.28 -43.72
C ARG A 312 6.18 -16.38 -43.62
N LYS A 313 7.02 -16.33 -42.59
CA LYS A 313 8.09 -17.32 -42.37
C LYS A 313 7.57 -18.67 -41.85
N SER A 314 6.37 -18.72 -41.27
CA SER A 314 5.72 -19.94 -40.77
C SER A 314 4.84 -20.64 -41.81
N GLY A 315 4.90 -20.23 -43.08
CA GLY A 315 4.11 -20.83 -44.16
C GLY A 315 2.60 -20.59 -44.05
N GLY A 316 2.16 -19.59 -43.27
CA GLY A 316 0.75 -19.24 -43.12
C GLY A 316 -0.09 -20.21 -42.26
N ALA A 317 0.53 -21.02 -41.39
CA ALA A 317 -0.20 -21.85 -40.44
C ALA A 317 -1.12 -20.98 -39.54
N SER A 318 -2.43 -21.31 -39.53
CA SER A 318 -3.49 -20.53 -38.88
C SER A 318 -3.34 -20.46 -37.34
N ILE A 319 -2.67 -21.42 -36.71
CA ILE A 319 -2.41 -21.39 -35.27
C ILE A 319 -0.93 -21.71 -35.01
N ALA A 320 -0.07 -20.71 -35.22
CA ALA A 320 1.34 -20.81 -34.85
C ALA A 320 1.50 -20.39 -33.39
N THR A 321 1.79 -21.36 -32.51
CA THR A 321 1.92 -21.18 -31.06
C THR A 321 3.33 -20.87 -30.59
N GLY A 322 4.34 -21.06 -31.46
CA GLY A 322 5.75 -20.79 -31.16
C GLY A 322 6.29 -19.53 -31.85
N ALA A 323 6.97 -18.66 -31.10
CA ALA A 323 7.71 -17.53 -31.64
C ALA A 323 8.96 -18.04 -32.40
N ARG A 324 9.16 -17.55 -33.62
CA ARG A 324 10.37 -17.87 -34.40
C ARG A 324 11.53 -17.00 -33.91
N LEU A 325 12.74 -17.57 -33.88
CA LEU A 325 13.97 -16.81 -33.67
C LEU A 325 14.13 -15.77 -34.78
N VAL A 326 13.99 -14.48 -34.43
CA VAL A 326 14.35 -13.34 -35.26
C VAL A 326 15.84 -13.08 -35.11
N LYS A 327 16.58 -13.14 -36.22
CA LYS A 327 18.01 -12.85 -36.26
C LYS A 327 18.27 -11.46 -36.81
N GLU A 328 19.49 -10.97 -36.64
CA GLU A 328 19.89 -9.65 -37.16
C GLU A 328 19.73 -9.54 -38.68
N GLU A 329 19.97 -10.62 -39.43
CA GLU A 329 19.74 -10.70 -40.88
C GLU A 329 18.27 -10.50 -41.29
N ASP A 330 17.32 -10.78 -40.38
CA ASP A 330 15.89 -10.64 -40.62
C ASP A 330 15.40 -9.19 -40.42
N HIS A 331 16.18 -8.33 -39.74
CA HIS A 331 15.77 -6.97 -39.41
C HIS A 331 15.45 -6.11 -40.65
N GLY A 332 16.16 -6.33 -41.76
CA GLY A 332 15.90 -5.63 -43.01
C GLY A 332 14.50 -5.89 -43.56
N GLU A 333 14.06 -7.15 -43.56
CA GLU A 333 12.74 -7.56 -44.02
C GLU A 333 11.62 -7.04 -43.08
N ILE A 334 11.84 -7.08 -41.76
CA ILE A 334 10.90 -6.52 -40.77
C ILE A 334 10.72 -5.01 -40.98
N LEU A 335 11.80 -4.28 -41.29
CA LEU A 335 11.71 -2.85 -41.59
C LEU A 335 10.92 -2.56 -42.86
N GLU A 336 11.03 -3.40 -43.89
CA GLU A 336 10.22 -3.26 -45.10
C GLU A 336 8.72 -3.37 -44.76
N TYR A 337 8.32 -4.40 -44.00
CA TYR A 337 6.93 -4.52 -43.55
C TYR A 337 6.49 -3.35 -42.66
N ALA A 338 7.36 -2.87 -41.77
CA ALA A 338 7.06 -1.73 -40.92
C ALA A 338 6.82 -0.45 -41.74
N ARG A 339 7.60 -0.20 -42.80
CA ARG A 339 7.38 0.93 -43.72
C ARG A 339 6.06 0.82 -44.47
N GLU A 340 5.75 -0.36 -45.01
CA GLU A 340 4.49 -0.62 -45.71
C GLU A 340 3.27 -0.34 -44.81
N ILE A 341 3.30 -0.84 -43.57
CA ILE A 341 2.21 -0.64 -42.60
C ILE A 341 2.13 0.84 -42.18
N TRP A 342 3.28 1.49 -41.95
CA TRP A 342 3.32 2.92 -41.61
C TRP A 342 2.68 3.80 -42.68
N GLU A 343 2.93 3.50 -43.96
CA GLU A 343 2.31 4.18 -45.10
C GLU A 343 0.81 3.93 -45.15
N GLN A 344 0.37 2.66 -45.01
CA GLN A 344 -1.05 2.29 -45.01
C GLN A 344 -1.86 2.97 -43.90
N LEU A 345 -1.28 3.13 -42.71
CA LEU A 345 -1.95 3.78 -41.58
C LEU A 345 -2.02 5.31 -41.75
N GLY A 346 -1.30 5.91 -42.69
CA GLY A 346 -1.43 7.33 -43.00
C GLY A 346 -1.23 8.27 -41.81
N PHE A 347 -0.40 7.89 -40.83
CA PHE A 347 -0.14 8.71 -39.63
C PHE A 347 0.34 10.13 -39.98
N HIS A 348 0.97 10.29 -41.15
CA HIS A 348 1.44 11.55 -41.71
C HIS A 348 0.33 12.41 -42.36
N GLU A 349 -0.80 11.83 -42.78
CA GLU A 349 -1.92 12.55 -43.43
C GLU A 349 -2.98 13.04 -42.42
N ARG A 350 -3.26 12.26 -41.36
CA ARG A 350 -4.27 12.64 -40.34
C ARG A 350 -3.93 13.94 -39.60
N VAL A 351 -2.66 14.35 -39.56
CA VAL A 351 -2.18 15.61 -38.97
C VAL A 351 -2.37 16.82 -39.90
N ARG A 352 -2.50 16.60 -41.22
CA ARG A 352 -2.77 17.68 -42.20
C ARG A 352 -4.23 18.11 -42.20
N GLU A 353 -5.17 17.18 -42.07
CA GLU A 353 -6.61 17.50 -42.06
C GLU A 353 -7.06 18.22 -40.77
N SER A 354 -6.41 17.95 -39.63
CA SER A 354 -6.64 18.68 -38.38
C SER A 354 -6.18 20.14 -38.40
N SER A 355 -5.53 20.60 -39.48
CA SER A 355 -5.15 22.01 -39.65
C SER A 355 -6.19 22.86 -40.41
N ASN A 356 -7.29 22.26 -40.91
CA ASN A 356 -8.33 22.98 -41.66
C ASN A 356 -9.78 22.63 -41.26
N GLY A 357 -10.02 21.91 -40.16
CA GLY A 357 -11.37 21.60 -39.67
C GLY A 357 -11.47 21.75 -38.16
N SER A 358 -12.30 22.69 -37.70
CA SER A 358 -12.73 22.76 -36.30
C SER A 358 -13.65 21.57 -36.00
N PHE A 359 -13.11 20.52 -35.41
CA PHE A 359 -13.87 19.49 -34.69
C PHE A 359 -13.25 19.30 -33.31
N GLY A 360 -14.14 19.16 -32.32
CA GLY A 360 -13.96 19.60 -30.95
C GLY A 360 -12.88 18.88 -30.14
N MET A 361 -12.06 19.68 -29.46
CA MET A 361 -11.48 19.33 -28.17
C MET A 361 -12.53 19.58 -27.08
N GLU A 362 -13.48 18.67 -26.95
CA GLU A 362 -14.32 18.51 -25.75
C GLU A 362 -14.26 17.02 -25.41
N GLU A 363 -13.30 16.64 -24.54
CA GLU A 363 -13.36 15.46 -23.62
C GLU A 363 -12.02 15.13 -22.92
N ILE A 364 -10.96 15.95 -23.04
CA ILE A 364 -9.73 15.78 -22.24
C ILE A 364 -9.26 17.11 -21.61
N ALA A 365 -10.21 17.92 -21.13
CA ALA A 365 -9.90 19.22 -20.51
C ALA A 365 -10.50 19.43 -19.10
N GLU A 366 -11.05 18.41 -18.45
CA GLU A 366 -11.55 18.51 -17.06
C GLU A 366 -10.85 17.53 -16.11
N VAL A 367 -9.52 17.65 -15.93
CA VAL A 367 -8.82 17.16 -14.71
C VAL A 367 -7.65 18.09 -14.30
N VAL A 368 -7.30 19.14 -15.05
CA VAL A 368 -6.30 20.12 -14.61
C VAL A 368 -6.95 21.49 -14.53
N GLY A 369 -7.37 21.86 -13.31
CA GLY A 369 -7.86 23.21 -13.03
C GLY A 369 -6.81 24.25 -13.43
N ASP A 370 -7.20 25.15 -14.33
CA ASP A 370 -6.40 26.29 -14.75
C ASP A 370 -6.23 27.25 -13.57
N GLY A 371 -5.03 27.26 -12.98
CA GLY A 371 -4.64 28.15 -11.90
C GLY A 371 -4.37 29.57 -12.41
N ARG A 372 -5.41 30.27 -12.88
CA ARG A 372 -5.36 31.71 -13.17
C ARG A 372 -6.69 32.37 -12.81
N GLY A 373 -6.78 32.92 -11.61
CA GLY A 373 -7.88 33.83 -11.28
C GLY A 373 -8.22 34.01 -9.80
N ILE A 374 -7.26 34.18 -8.89
CA ILE A 374 -7.53 34.81 -7.57
C ILE A 374 -6.31 35.67 -7.18
N ILE A 375 -6.13 36.79 -7.87
CA ILE A 375 -5.43 37.96 -7.32
C ILE A 375 -6.26 39.15 -7.80
N ASP A 376 -7.25 39.54 -7.01
CA ASP A 376 -7.72 40.92 -6.86
C ASP A 376 -8.88 40.95 -5.86
N SER A 377 -8.85 41.93 -4.95
CA SER A 377 -9.82 42.26 -3.89
C SER A 377 -9.53 41.71 -2.47
N VAL A 378 -8.49 42.25 -1.85
CA VAL A 378 -8.59 42.60 -0.42
C VAL A 378 -8.25 44.09 -0.29
N ASP A 379 -9.29 44.90 -0.20
CA ASP A 379 -9.21 46.29 0.24
C ASP A 379 -8.76 46.34 1.70
N ILE A 380 -7.56 46.90 1.95
CA ILE A 380 -7.15 47.35 3.27
C ILE A 380 -6.89 48.86 3.18
N HIS A 381 -7.82 49.65 3.72
CA HIS A 381 -7.64 51.09 3.89
C HIS A 381 -6.54 51.41 4.92
N PRO A 382 -5.71 52.47 4.70
CA PRO A 382 -4.55 52.78 5.54
C PRO A 382 -4.84 53.90 6.55
N SER A 383 -4.32 53.78 7.78
CA SER A 383 -3.92 54.90 8.65
C SER A 383 -3.24 54.34 9.90
N SER A 384 -2.24 54.92 10.55
CA SER A 384 -1.25 55.95 10.23
C SER A 384 -0.29 55.96 11.42
N GLY A 385 1.01 56.14 11.19
CA GLY A 385 1.82 56.95 12.11
C GLY A 385 2.94 56.30 12.94
N VAL A 386 4.16 56.46 12.40
CA VAL A 386 5.38 56.96 13.08
C VAL A 386 6.29 55.99 13.85
N ALA A 387 7.28 55.49 13.09
CA ALA A 387 8.74 55.63 13.24
C ALA A 387 9.51 55.09 14.47
N GLY A 388 10.49 54.22 14.17
CA GLY A 388 11.87 54.43 14.60
C GLY A 388 12.69 53.19 14.98
N VAL A 389 13.77 52.97 14.22
CA VAL A 389 15.03 52.23 14.50
C VAL A 389 15.20 50.92 13.72
N GLY A 390 16.18 50.96 12.82
CA GLY A 390 16.42 49.99 11.75
C GLY A 390 17.36 48.85 12.12
N CYS A 391 17.11 47.72 11.45
CA CYS A 391 18.05 46.63 11.25
C CYS A 391 18.02 46.31 9.75
N SER A 392 19.20 46.30 9.12
CA SER A 392 19.41 46.07 7.70
C SER A 392 19.14 44.61 7.32
N SER A 393 18.15 44.41 6.47
CA SER A 393 17.81 43.15 5.81
C SER A 393 18.87 42.75 4.79
N ILE A 394 19.30 41.50 4.88
CA ILE A 394 20.12 40.80 3.88
C ILE A 394 19.26 40.50 2.65
N ASP A 395 19.89 40.70 1.51
CA ASP A 395 19.40 40.65 0.14
C ASP A 395 19.06 39.21 -0.27
N LEU A 396 17.77 38.89 -0.42
CA LEU A 396 17.28 37.66 -1.06
C LEU A 396 17.25 37.86 -2.58
N GLY A 397 18.44 38.05 -3.16
CA GLY A 397 18.67 38.08 -4.60
C GLY A 397 19.33 36.78 -5.03
N GLY A 398 18.57 35.86 -5.63
CA GLY A 398 19.15 34.60 -6.13
C GLY A 398 18.20 33.49 -6.56
N ILE A 399 16.96 33.78 -6.96
CA ILE A 399 16.09 32.82 -7.67
C ILE A 399 15.49 33.55 -8.88
N ALA A 400 16.34 33.90 -9.84
CA ALA A 400 15.92 34.43 -11.13
C ALA A 400 17.06 34.32 -12.15
N GLU A 401 17.64 33.13 -12.36
CA GLU A 401 18.43 32.85 -13.57
C GLU A 401 18.68 31.33 -13.75
N ALA A 402 17.60 30.60 -14.01
CA ALA A 402 17.64 29.27 -14.62
C ALA A 402 16.39 29.09 -15.49
N GLY A 403 16.16 30.06 -16.38
CA GLY A 403 14.96 30.16 -17.20
C GLY A 403 15.29 30.76 -18.57
N SER A 404 16.28 30.20 -19.26
CA SER A 404 16.51 30.45 -20.69
C SER A 404 17.23 29.24 -21.30
N SER A 405 16.57 28.09 -21.26
CA SER A 405 16.73 27.13 -22.35
C SER A 405 15.50 27.33 -23.23
N LYS A 406 15.73 27.69 -24.49
CA LYS A 406 14.70 27.95 -25.48
C LYS A 406 13.66 26.84 -25.43
N GLU A 407 12.44 27.17 -25.01
CA GLU A 407 11.26 26.36 -25.28
C GLU A 407 11.16 26.16 -26.79
N SER A 408 11.64 25.02 -27.29
CA SER A 408 11.13 24.52 -28.54
C SER A 408 9.74 23.99 -28.24
N LYS A 409 8.71 24.77 -28.60
CA LYS A 409 7.43 24.20 -29.02
C LYS A 409 7.74 23.20 -30.13
N ALA A 410 7.89 21.95 -29.76
CA ALA A 410 8.04 20.84 -30.68
C ALA A 410 6.96 19.83 -30.32
N SER A 411 5.73 20.10 -30.77
CA SER A 411 4.96 19.02 -31.37
C SER A 411 5.80 18.51 -32.55
N ARG A 412 6.71 17.56 -32.29
CA ARG A 412 7.42 16.88 -33.37
C ARG A 412 6.35 16.19 -34.18
N LYS A 413 6.08 16.73 -35.37
CA LYS A 413 5.35 16.04 -36.42
C LYS A 413 5.98 14.65 -36.55
N VAL A 414 5.20 13.60 -36.36
CA VAL A 414 5.66 12.23 -36.58
C VAL A 414 5.55 11.96 -38.08
N ASP A 415 6.44 12.58 -38.86
CA ASP A 415 6.41 12.50 -40.32
C ASP A 415 7.03 11.18 -40.84
N THR A 416 7.86 10.50 -40.03
CA THR A 416 8.61 9.30 -40.43
C THR A 416 8.64 8.23 -39.33
N LEU A 417 8.64 6.95 -39.73
CA LEU A 417 8.81 5.80 -38.84
C LEU A 417 10.17 5.82 -38.11
N ASP A 418 10.17 5.57 -36.80
CA ASP A 418 11.40 5.33 -36.02
C ASP A 418 11.91 3.90 -36.27
N GLU A 419 12.76 3.75 -37.28
CA GLU A 419 13.34 2.46 -37.67
C GLU A 419 14.25 1.85 -36.60
N GLU A 420 14.91 2.66 -35.78
CA GLU A 420 15.77 2.15 -34.71
C GLU A 420 14.93 1.50 -33.61
N LEU A 421 13.78 2.09 -33.28
CA LEU A 421 12.83 1.48 -32.35
C LEU A 421 12.30 0.13 -32.87
N VAL A 422 12.02 0.03 -34.18
CA VAL A 422 11.62 -1.24 -34.83
C VAL A 422 12.73 -2.29 -34.71
N LYS A 423 13.98 -1.93 -34.99
CA LYS A 423 15.14 -2.84 -34.86
C LYS A 423 15.35 -3.30 -33.42
N LEU A 424 15.21 -2.40 -32.44
CA LEU A 424 15.33 -2.74 -31.03
C LEU A 424 14.25 -3.74 -30.58
N LEU A 425 13.02 -3.57 -31.05
CA LEU A 425 11.94 -4.52 -30.82
C LEU A 425 12.21 -5.86 -31.50
N ALA A 426 12.64 -5.85 -32.77
CA ALA A 426 12.99 -7.04 -33.53
C ALA A 426 14.10 -7.86 -32.84
N ARG A 427 15.11 -7.20 -32.28
CA ARG A 427 16.17 -7.83 -31.48
C ARG A 427 15.63 -8.60 -30.27
N GLY A 428 14.58 -8.09 -29.63
CA GLY A 428 13.90 -8.72 -28.50
C GLY A 428 12.73 -9.62 -28.87
N ALA A 429 12.44 -9.82 -30.17
CA ALA A 429 11.16 -10.38 -30.61
C ALA A 429 10.81 -11.76 -30.04
N HIS A 430 11.82 -12.59 -29.78
CA HIS A 430 11.70 -13.96 -29.26
C HIS A 430 12.11 -14.08 -27.78
N VAL A 431 12.50 -12.97 -27.15
CA VAL A 431 12.99 -12.93 -25.77
C VAL A 431 11.82 -12.67 -24.84
N GLU A 432 11.69 -13.47 -23.79
CA GLU A 432 10.73 -13.23 -22.72
C GLU A 432 11.47 -13.04 -21.39
N LEU A 433 11.23 -11.91 -20.75
CA LEU A 433 11.85 -11.53 -19.48
C LEU A 433 10.81 -11.60 -18.37
N SER A 434 11.12 -12.31 -17.28
CA SER A 434 10.22 -12.45 -16.11
C SER A 434 9.67 -11.10 -15.61
N PRO A 435 10.48 -10.02 -15.45
CA PRO A 435 9.95 -8.73 -15.00
C PRO A 435 8.91 -8.12 -15.94
N ILE A 436 9.10 -8.24 -17.26
CA ILE A 436 8.16 -7.73 -18.26
C ILE A 436 6.89 -8.59 -18.26
N ALA A 437 7.04 -9.92 -18.20
CA ALA A 437 5.90 -10.83 -18.08
C ALA A 437 5.05 -10.52 -16.84
N ALA A 438 5.67 -10.21 -15.70
CA ALA A 438 4.97 -9.84 -14.47
C ALA A 438 4.18 -8.52 -14.61
N ILE A 439 4.76 -7.50 -15.26
CA ILE A 439 4.07 -6.23 -15.55
C ILE A 439 2.89 -6.46 -16.50
N THR A 440 3.14 -7.09 -17.65
CA THR A 440 2.12 -7.34 -18.67
C THR A 440 1.00 -8.23 -18.15
N GLY A 441 1.34 -9.30 -17.43
CA GLY A 441 0.38 -10.22 -16.83
C GLY A 441 -0.41 -9.61 -15.67
N GLY A 442 0.18 -8.69 -14.91
CA GLY A 442 -0.52 -7.88 -13.90
C GLY A 442 -1.60 -6.99 -14.52
N ILE A 443 -1.24 -6.26 -15.58
CA ILE A 443 -2.18 -5.39 -16.31
C ILE A 443 -3.30 -6.21 -16.96
N ALA A 444 -2.94 -7.25 -17.73
CA ALA A 444 -3.93 -8.06 -18.45
C ALA A 444 -4.88 -8.81 -17.50
N ALA A 445 -4.39 -9.36 -16.39
CA ALA A 445 -5.25 -9.98 -15.39
C ALA A 445 -6.15 -8.97 -14.68
N GLN A 446 -5.72 -7.73 -14.49
CA GLN A 446 -6.62 -6.68 -14.01
C GLN A 446 -7.74 -6.42 -15.02
N GLU A 447 -7.43 -6.29 -16.32
CA GLU A 447 -8.45 -6.10 -17.36
C GLU A 447 -9.46 -7.25 -17.42
N VAL A 448 -9.03 -8.50 -17.18
CA VAL A 448 -9.96 -9.64 -17.02
C VAL A 448 -10.92 -9.42 -15.85
N MET A 449 -10.43 -8.94 -14.71
CA MET A 449 -11.29 -8.68 -13.54
C MET A 449 -12.26 -7.53 -13.81
N LYS A 450 -11.85 -6.50 -14.54
CA LYS A 450 -12.74 -5.41 -14.98
C LYS A 450 -13.83 -5.96 -15.89
N ALA A 451 -13.47 -6.75 -16.90
CA ALA A 451 -14.40 -7.37 -17.84
C ALA A 451 -15.47 -8.25 -17.14
N ILE A 452 -15.10 -8.94 -16.06
CA ILE A 452 -16.01 -9.80 -15.29
C ILE A 452 -16.93 -8.97 -14.36
N SER A 453 -16.36 -7.98 -13.68
CA SER A 453 -17.04 -7.30 -12.57
C SER A 453 -17.78 -6.02 -12.96
N GLY A 454 -17.40 -5.40 -14.08
CA GLY A 454 -17.79 -4.02 -14.41
C GLY A 454 -17.16 -2.97 -13.50
N VAL A 455 -16.31 -3.36 -12.55
CA VAL A 455 -15.62 -2.45 -11.64
C VAL A 455 -14.30 -2.01 -12.27
N PHE A 456 -14.05 -0.72 -12.11
CA PHE A 456 -13.00 0.11 -12.67
C PHE A 456 -13.10 0.47 -14.15
N THR A 457 -12.42 1.54 -14.54
CA THR A 457 -12.34 1.99 -15.93
C THR A 457 -11.46 1.03 -16.76
N PRO A 458 -11.98 0.38 -17.80
CA PRO A 458 -11.20 -0.51 -18.66
C PRO A 458 -10.22 0.26 -19.54
N LEU A 459 -9.15 -0.41 -19.95
CA LEU A 459 -8.23 0.12 -20.95
C LEU A 459 -8.97 0.30 -22.29
N SER A 460 -8.91 1.50 -22.88
CA SER A 460 -9.53 1.79 -24.19
C SER A 460 -8.48 2.31 -25.18
N GLN A 461 -7.70 1.48 -25.88
CA GLN A 461 -7.79 0.02 -26.00
C GLN A 461 -6.40 -0.63 -26.00
N TRP A 462 -5.42 -0.01 -26.69
CA TRP A 462 -4.03 -0.47 -26.80
C TRP A 462 -3.13 0.23 -25.78
N LEU A 463 -2.35 -0.54 -25.01
CA LEU A 463 -1.30 -0.05 -24.13
C LEU A 463 0.03 -0.65 -24.56
N TYR A 464 0.99 0.20 -24.93
CA TYR A 464 2.36 -0.21 -25.24
C TYR A 464 3.27 0.19 -24.09
N PHE A 465 4.14 -0.70 -23.64
CA PHE A 465 5.12 -0.42 -22.59
C PHE A 465 6.52 -0.81 -23.08
N ASP A 466 7.51 0.04 -22.80
CA ASP A 466 8.92 -0.25 -23.02
C ASP A 466 9.79 0.16 -21.82
N ALA A 467 10.83 -0.63 -21.56
CA ALA A 467 11.87 -0.34 -20.58
C ALA A 467 13.26 -0.30 -21.24
N LEU A 468 13.38 0.39 -22.37
CA LEU A 468 14.62 0.48 -23.15
C LEU A 468 15.82 0.99 -22.36
N GLU A 469 15.60 1.77 -21.31
CA GLU A 469 16.62 2.25 -20.37
C GLU A 469 17.39 1.10 -19.71
N CYS A 470 16.82 -0.11 -19.68
CA CYS A 470 17.48 -1.31 -19.17
C CYS A 470 18.52 -1.90 -20.12
N LEU A 471 18.54 -1.58 -21.42
CA LEU A 471 19.53 -2.15 -22.33
C LEU A 471 20.95 -1.71 -21.98
N PRO A 472 21.97 -2.56 -22.12
CA PRO A 472 23.37 -2.15 -22.02
C PRO A 472 23.68 -0.98 -22.97
N SER A 473 24.47 0.00 -22.49
CA SER A 473 24.83 1.17 -23.31
C SER A 473 25.68 0.80 -24.54
N VAL A 474 26.38 -0.34 -24.47
CA VAL A 474 27.06 -0.97 -25.60
C VAL A 474 26.49 -2.37 -25.74
N ALA A 475 26.05 -2.74 -26.94
CA ALA A 475 25.52 -4.07 -27.19
C ALA A 475 26.57 -5.14 -26.83
N PRO A 476 26.19 -6.23 -26.14
CA PRO A 476 27.09 -7.35 -25.91
C PRO A 476 27.61 -7.91 -27.24
N PRO A 477 28.87 -8.35 -27.30
CA PRO A 477 29.43 -8.91 -28.51
C PRO A 477 28.79 -10.27 -28.83
N PRO A 478 28.75 -10.72 -30.10
CA PRO A 478 28.02 -11.92 -30.51
C PRO A 478 28.39 -13.18 -29.73
N GLU A 479 29.66 -13.36 -29.35
CA GLU A 479 30.10 -14.50 -28.54
C GLU A 479 29.46 -14.55 -27.14
N GLU A 480 28.99 -13.42 -26.61
CA GLU A 480 28.30 -13.33 -25.32
C GLU A 480 26.80 -13.61 -25.42
N THR A 481 26.21 -13.65 -26.64
CA THR A 481 24.77 -13.84 -26.86
C THR A 481 24.42 -15.21 -27.43
N ILE A 482 25.42 -16.05 -27.72
CA ILE A 482 25.22 -17.44 -28.18
C ILE A 482 24.59 -18.28 -27.06
N ALA A 483 23.49 -18.95 -27.40
CA ALA A 483 22.78 -19.87 -26.51
C ALA A 483 23.70 -20.99 -25.99
N SER A 484 23.61 -21.27 -24.70
CA SER A 484 24.44 -22.23 -23.98
C SER A 484 23.67 -23.48 -23.51
N GLY A 485 22.38 -23.55 -23.79
CA GLY A 485 21.46 -24.54 -23.22
C GLY A 485 21.05 -24.20 -21.79
N SER A 486 21.19 -22.93 -21.40
CA SER A 486 20.83 -22.44 -20.08
C SER A 486 19.39 -21.91 -20.07
N ARG A 487 18.71 -22.01 -18.92
CA ARG A 487 17.39 -21.37 -18.73
C ARG A 487 17.43 -19.85 -18.91
N TYR A 488 18.62 -19.23 -18.82
CA TYR A 488 18.81 -17.80 -18.99
C TYR A 488 19.23 -17.39 -20.41
N ASP A 489 19.21 -18.30 -21.39
CA ASP A 489 19.67 -18.01 -22.76
C ASP A 489 18.90 -16.83 -23.39
N LEU A 490 17.58 -16.69 -23.13
CA LEU A 490 16.79 -15.58 -23.65
C LEU A 490 17.20 -14.23 -23.03
N GLN A 491 17.44 -14.18 -21.72
CA GLN A 491 17.96 -12.97 -21.06
C GLN A 491 19.39 -12.65 -21.55
N THR A 492 20.22 -13.67 -21.69
CA THR A 492 21.60 -13.57 -22.22
C THR A 492 21.64 -12.99 -23.63
N ALA A 493 20.63 -13.26 -24.48
CA ALA A 493 20.57 -12.69 -25.82
C ALA A 493 20.50 -11.15 -25.85
N LEU A 494 19.95 -10.52 -24.80
CA LEU A 494 19.87 -9.06 -24.68
C LEU A 494 21.05 -8.47 -23.89
N PHE A 495 21.42 -9.12 -22.78
CA PHE A 495 22.36 -8.53 -21.81
C PHE A 495 23.78 -9.10 -21.87
N GLY A 496 23.97 -10.27 -22.50
CA GLY A 496 25.25 -10.98 -22.58
C GLY A 496 25.56 -11.86 -21.36
N ARG A 497 26.37 -12.90 -21.58
CA ARG A 497 26.73 -13.90 -20.54
C ARG A 497 27.41 -13.27 -19.32
N LYS A 498 28.30 -12.29 -19.51
CA LYS A 498 29.00 -11.65 -18.38
C LYS A 498 28.04 -10.93 -17.44
N PHE A 499 27.01 -10.31 -18.00
CA PHE A 499 25.98 -9.66 -17.19
C PHE A 499 25.14 -10.69 -16.42
N GLN A 500 24.80 -11.82 -17.06
CA GLN A 500 24.12 -12.93 -16.39
C GLN A 500 24.96 -13.53 -15.24
N GLU A 501 26.27 -13.68 -15.45
CA GLU A 501 27.22 -14.13 -14.42
C GLU A 501 27.30 -13.15 -13.26
N LEU A 502 27.35 -11.84 -13.54
CA LEU A 502 27.32 -10.79 -12.52
C LEU A 502 26.03 -10.86 -11.67
N LEU A 503 24.86 -10.96 -12.30
CA LEU A 503 23.58 -11.13 -11.61
C LEU A 503 23.62 -12.31 -10.64
N GLY A 504 24.11 -13.47 -11.11
CA GLY A 504 24.12 -14.70 -10.33
C GLY A 504 25.09 -14.71 -9.16
N SER A 505 26.19 -13.96 -9.23
CA SER A 505 27.26 -13.97 -8.23
C SER A 505 27.11 -12.91 -7.13
N LEU A 506 26.16 -11.99 -7.24
CA LEU A 506 25.94 -10.94 -6.24
C LEU A 506 25.06 -11.40 -5.08
N GLN A 507 25.24 -10.75 -3.94
CA GLN A 507 24.42 -10.95 -2.74
C GLN A 507 23.42 -9.82 -2.56
N TRP A 508 22.15 -10.12 -2.37
CA TRP A 508 21.09 -9.11 -2.20
C TRP A 508 20.33 -9.32 -0.89
N LEU A 509 19.94 -8.22 -0.25
CA LEU A 509 19.02 -8.24 0.88
C LEU A 509 17.61 -7.89 0.40
N VAL A 510 16.62 -8.70 0.75
CA VAL A 510 15.18 -8.41 0.58
C VAL A 510 14.55 -8.31 1.97
N VAL A 511 14.07 -7.13 2.34
CA VAL A 511 13.40 -6.88 3.62
C VAL A 511 11.89 -6.95 3.42
N GLY A 512 11.27 -7.96 4.01
CA GLY A 512 9.85 -8.30 3.81
C GLY A 512 9.66 -9.44 2.81
N ALA A 513 8.91 -10.45 3.24
CA ALA A 513 8.51 -11.62 2.47
C ALA A 513 6.98 -11.68 2.32
N GLY A 514 6.28 -10.54 2.43
CA GLY A 514 4.85 -10.43 2.15
C GLY A 514 4.52 -10.56 0.66
N GLY A 515 3.42 -9.94 0.21
CA GLY A 515 2.98 -10.03 -1.19
C GLY A 515 4.00 -9.44 -2.16
N LEU A 516 4.46 -8.22 -1.88
CA LEU A 516 5.48 -7.57 -2.71
C LEU A 516 6.81 -8.34 -2.67
N GLY A 517 7.26 -8.74 -1.48
CA GLY A 517 8.48 -9.54 -1.30
C GLY A 517 8.42 -10.85 -2.09
N SER A 518 7.28 -11.52 -2.11
CA SER A 518 7.06 -12.76 -2.87
C SER A 518 7.25 -12.55 -4.39
N GLU A 519 6.67 -11.49 -4.95
CA GLU A 519 6.78 -11.14 -6.37
C GLU A 519 8.21 -10.72 -6.75
N VAL A 520 8.87 -9.93 -5.91
CA VAL A 520 10.28 -9.53 -6.09
C VAL A 520 11.18 -10.76 -6.06
N LEU A 521 11.07 -11.61 -5.02
CA LEU A 521 11.89 -12.81 -4.87
C LEU A 521 11.73 -13.78 -6.05
N LYS A 522 10.49 -14.00 -6.51
CA LYS A 522 10.22 -14.82 -7.70
C LYS A 522 10.92 -14.23 -8.93
N ASN A 523 10.80 -12.93 -9.19
CA ASN A 523 11.46 -12.30 -10.33
C ASN A 523 13.00 -12.36 -10.21
N LEU A 524 13.57 -12.07 -9.04
CA LEU A 524 15.01 -12.15 -8.79
C LEU A 524 15.56 -13.55 -9.11
N VAL A 525 14.89 -14.59 -8.62
CA VAL A 525 15.28 -15.99 -8.85
C VAL A 525 15.10 -16.40 -10.32
N MET A 526 14.07 -15.93 -10.99
CA MET A 526 13.86 -16.15 -12.43
C MET A 526 14.93 -15.44 -13.27
N MET A 527 15.36 -14.24 -12.87
CA MET A 527 16.48 -13.51 -13.48
C MET A 527 17.85 -14.16 -13.21
N GLY A 528 17.92 -15.12 -12.29
CA GLY A 528 19.13 -15.82 -11.90
C GLY A 528 19.95 -15.14 -10.80
N VAL A 529 19.38 -14.17 -10.07
CA VAL A 529 20.05 -13.51 -8.95
C VAL A 529 20.33 -14.50 -7.83
N GLY A 530 21.56 -14.50 -7.31
CA GLY A 530 21.98 -15.41 -6.24
C GLY A 530 21.93 -16.89 -6.61
N CYS A 531 22.00 -17.23 -7.90
CA CYS A 531 21.96 -18.60 -8.40
C CYS A 531 23.34 -19.17 -8.78
N ASN A 532 24.41 -18.39 -8.67
CA ASN A 532 25.78 -18.89 -8.76
C ASN A 532 26.31 -19.28 -7.37
N PRO A 533 27.36 -20.13 -7.26
CA PRO A 533 27.90 -20.58 -5.98
C PRO A 533 28.32 -19.47 -5.00
N ASP A 534 28.77 -18.31 -5.52
CA ASP A 534 29.22 -17.17 -4.71
C ASP A 534 28.10 -16.14 -4.43
N GLY A 535 26.93 -16.30 -5.07
CA GLY A 535 25.78 -15.43 -4.91
C GLY A 535 24.80 -15.91 -3.83
N ASN A 536 23.94 -15.00 -3.36
CA ASN A 536 22.94 -15.31 -2.34
C ASN A 536 21.81 -14.25 -2.30
N ILE A 537 20.60 -14.65 -1.94
CA ILE A 537 19.54 -13.73 -1.54
C ILE A 537 19.28 -13.94 -0.05
N THR A 538 19.59 -12.93 0.77
CA THR A 538 19.14 -12.91 2.16
C THR A 538 17.76 -12.29 2.22
N VAL A 539 16.79 -13.00 2.78
CA VAL A 539 15.42 -12.52 3.00
C VAL A 539 15.13 -12.51 4.50
N THR A 540 14.52 -11.43 4.99
CA THR A 540 14.14 -11.31 6.41
C THR A 540 12.69 -10.85 6.56
N ASP A 541 11.93 -11.55 7.40
CA ASP A 541 10.53 -11.24 7.73
C ASP A 541 10.17 -12.00 9.02
N MET A 542 9.58 -11.29 9.98
CA MET A 542 9.21 -11.84 11.30
C MET A 542 7.84 -12.52 11.32
N ASP A 543 7.04 -12.35 10.27
CA ASP A 543 5.68 -12.82 10.24
C ASP A 543 5.58 -14.32 9.90
N ARG A 544 4.40 -14.85 10.22
CA ARG A 544 3.94 -16.18 9.80
C ARG A 544 2.94 -16.04 8.66
N VAL A 545 2.79 -17.12 7.89
CA VAL A 545 1.79 -17.21 6.83
C VAL A 545 0.40 -17.31 7.45
N SER A 546 -0.51 -16.42 7.06
CA SER A 546 -1.92 -16.42 7.46
C SER A 546 -2.85 -16.66 6.26
N ARG A 547 -4.11 -17.03 6.52
CA ARG A 547 -5.07 -17.36 5.45
C ARG A 547 -5.28 -16.23 4.42
N PRO A 548 -5.40 -14.94 4.80
CA PRO A 548 -5.49 -13.84 3.85
C PRO A 548 -4.25 -13.65 2.96
N ASN A 549 -3.10 -14.21 3.35
CA ASN A 549 -1.87 -14.11 2.55
C ASN A 549 -1.96 -14.92 1.25
N LEU A 550 -2.79 -15.96 1.21
CA LEU A 550 -2.88 -16.88 0.07
C LEU A 550 -3.53 -16.28 -1.19
N VAL A 551 -3.95 -15.01 -1.15
CA VAL A 551 -4.56 -14.29 -2.29
C VAL A 551 -3.57 -13.36 -2.98
N ASP A 552 -2.55 -12.87 -2.26
CA ASP A 552 -1.60 -11.89 -2.80
C ASP A 552 -0.13 -12.23 -2.53
N GLN A 553 0.17 -13.41 -1.98
CA GLN A 553 1.53 -13.88 -1.65
C GLN A 553 1.79 -15.23 -2.33
N LEU A 554 2.31 -15.19 -3.55
CA LEU A 554 2.38 -16.33 -4.46
C LEU A 554 3.24 -17.51 -3.97
N LEU A 555 4.16 -17.28 -3.02
CA LEU A 555 5.11 -18.28 -2.56
C LEU A 555 4.53 -19.22 -1.49
N TYR A 556 3.34 -18.93 -0.98
CA TYR A 556 2.74 -19.66 0.14
C TYR A 556 1.56 -20.50 -0.29
N GLN A 557 1.43 -21.67 0.32
CA GLN A 557 0.33 -22.61 0.10
C GLN A 557 -0.42 -22.85 1.42
N ILE A 558 -1.56 -23.54 1.33
CA ILE A 558 -2.38 -23.85 2.51
C ILE A 558 -1.61 -24.67 3.58
N ASP A 559 -0.64 -25.47 3.14
CA ASP A 559 0.22 -26.27 4.02
C ASP A 559 1.28 -25.44 4.77
N ASP A 560 1.42 -24.15 4.42
CA ASP A 560 2.33 -23.22 5.09
C ASP A 560 1.66 -22.37 6.16
N LEU A 561 0.34 -22.47 6.35
CA LEU A 561 -0.36 -21.73 7.40
C LEU A 561 0.33 -21.92 8.76
N ASP A 562 0.47 -20.82 9.49
CA ASP A 562 1.16 -20.70 10.78
C ASP A 562 2.67 -20.94 10.75
N ARG A 563 3.28 -21.26 9.60
CA ARG A 563 4.74 -21.36 9.46
C ARG A 563 5.36 -19.97 9.25
N PRO A 564 6.62 -19.76 9.65
CA PRO A 564 7.33 -18.52 9.34
C PRO A 564 7.43 -18.31 7.83
N LYS A 565 7.27 -17.06 7.38
CA LYS A 565 7.27 -16.71 5.94
C LYS A 565 8.59 -17.03 5.26
N THR A 566 9.72 -16.64 5.83
CA THR A 566 11.02 -16.72 5.13
C THR A 566 11.49 -18.14 4.82
N PRO A 567 11.37 -19.16 5.69
CA PRO A 567 11.74 -20.53 5.31
C PRO A 567 10.77 -21.14 4.29
N ALA A 568 9.48 -20.78 4.34
CA ALA A 568 8.49 -21.20 3.35
C ALA A 568 8.81 -20.61 1.97
N ALA A 569 9.12 -19.31 1.92
CA ALA A 569 9.55 -18.62 0.70
C ALA A 569 10.82 -19.25 0.12
N ALA A 570 11.83 -19.50 0.95
CA ALA A 570 13.08 -20.14 0.52
C ALA A 570 12.85 -21.53 -0.09
N ARG A 571 11.90 -22.31 0.45
CA ARG A 571 11.52 -23.62 -0.11
C ARG A 571 10.81 -23.46 -1.45
N ALA A 572 9.85 -22.53 -1.56
CA ALA A 572 9.13 -22.28 -2.80
C ALA A 572 10.06 -21.79 -3.92
N LEU A 573 10.99 -20.89 -3.62
CA LEU A 573 11.95 -20.35 -4.59
C LEU A 573 12.91 -21.42 -5.12
N ARG A 574 13.37 -22.35 -4.26
CA ARG A 574 14.18 -23.51 -4.70
C ARG A 574 13.43 -24.47 -5.60
N ASN A 575 12.10 -24.54 -5.48
CA ASN A 575 11.28 -25.32 -6.41
C ASN A 575 11.17 -24.63 -7.78
N ILE A 576 11.13 -23.29 -7.83
CA ILE A 576 11.15 -22.50 -9.07
C ILE A 576 12.53 -22.60 -9.76
N ASN A 577 13.59 -22.54 -8.96
CA ASN A 577 14.96 -22.63 -9.44
C ASN A 577 15.86 -23.33 -8.40
N PRO A 578 16.24 -24.60 -8.64
CA PRO A 578 17.08 -25.35 -7.71
C PRO A 578 18.45 -24.71 -7.40
N ALA A 579 18.95 -23.83 -8.29
CA ALA A 579 20.20 -23.13 -8.10
C ALA A 579 20.12 -21.98 -7.08
N ALA A 580 18.91 -21.53 -6.73
CA ALA A 580 18.70 -20.37 -5.86
C ALA A 580 19.30 -20.57 -4.46
N GLN A 581 20.26 -19.73 -4.10
CA GLN A 581 20.82 -19.65 -2.75
C GLN A 581 20.02 -18.63 -1.94
N ILE A 582 19.15 -19.13 -1.05
CA ILE A 582 18.30 -18.29 -0.20
C ILE A 582 18.67 -18.47 1.27
N HIS A 583 19.10 -17.39 1.91
CA HIS A 583 19.32 -17.30 3.34
C HIS A 583 18.10 -16.67 4.03
N ALA A 584 17.35 -17.49 4.78
CA ALA A 584 16.09 -17.09 5.40
C ALA A 584 16.30 -16.69 6.87
N LEU A 585 16.06 -15.43 7.17
CA LEU A 585 16.08 -14.84 8.50
C LEU A 585 14.66 -14.55 8.97
N GLN A 586 14.39 -14.73 10.26
CA GLN A 586 13.06 -14.49 10.88
C GLN A 586 13.07 -13.22 11.75
N GLU A 587 14.20 -12.54 11.77
CA GLU A 587 14.44 -11.38 12.58
C GLU A 587 13.80 -10.15 11.96
N LYS A 588 13.17 -9.33 12.80
CA LYS A 588 12.63 -8.05 12.37
C LYS A 588 13.80 -7.12 12.02
N PHE A 589 13.77 -6.53 10.84
CA PHE A 589 14.83 -5.61 10.40
C PHE A 589 14.67 -4.24 11.08
N ASP A 590 15.19 -4.12 12.30
CA ASP A 590 15.16 -2.91 13.11
C ASP A 590 16.42 -2.78 14.00
N THR A 591 16.44 -1.75 14.85
CA THR A 591 17.55 -1.41 15.73
C THR A 591 17.99 -2.55 16.65
N ASP A 592 17.09 -3.47 17.02
CA ASP A 592 17.40 -4.54 17.97
C ASP A 592 18.19 -5.68 17.31
N THR A 593 18.25 -5.70 15.97
CA THR A 593 18.88 -6.76 15.17
C THR A 593 20.13 -6.30 14.42
N GLU A 594 20.64 -5.11 14.73
CA GLU A 594 21.86 -4.57 14.11
C GLU A 594 23.11 -5.42 14.37
N GLY A 595 23.10 -6.27 15.40
CA GLY A 595 24.16 -7.26 15.62
C GLY A 595 24.20 -8.37 14.55
N ILE A 596 23.11 -8.58 13.80
CA ILE A 596 23.01 -9.49 12.66
C ILE A 596 23.28 -8.71 11.37
N PHE A 597 22.66 -7.53 11.23
CA PHE A 597 22.77 -6.65 10.06
C PHE A 597 23.85 -5.58 10.26
N ASP A 598 25.03 -6.01 10.65
CA ASP A 598 26.15 -5.14 10.99
C ASP A 598 26.88 -4.60 9.75
N SER A 599 27.96 -3.84 9.99
CA SER A 599 28.81 -3.31 8.92
C SER A 599 29.45 -4.41 8.05
N SER A 600 29.69 -5.61 8.57
CA SER A 600 30.23 -6.74 7.81
C SER A 600 29.19 -7.31 6.86
N PHE A 601 27.96 -7.49 7.34
CA PHE A 601 26.83 -7.88 6.52
C PHE A 601 26.61 -6.89 5.37
N PHE A 602 26.55 -5.59 5.66
CA PHE A 602 26.34 -4.58 4.63
C PHE A 602 27.48 -4.51 3.61
N LYS A 603 28.73 -4.79 3.99
CA LYS A 603 29.83 -4.92 3.03
C LYS A 603 29.63 -6.05 2.03
N SER A 604 29.01 -7.16 2.44
CA SER A 604 28.79 -8.33 1.59
C SER A 604 27.66 -8.17 0.57
N VAL A 605 26.63 -7.38 0.88
CA VAL A 605 25.48 -7.18 -0.02
C VAL A 605 25.72 -6.09 -1.06
N ALA A 606 25.19 -6.27 -2.26
CA ALA A 606 25.25 -5.34 -3.37
C ALA A 606 24.22 -4.20 -3.24
N GLY A 607 23.06 -4.48 -2.66
CA GLY A 607 21.96 -3.53 -2.50
C GLY A 607 20.80 -4.14 -1.72
N VAL A 608 19.74 -3.35 -1.55
CA VAL A 608 18.57 -3.72 -0.74
C VAL A 608 17.28 -3.52 -1.53
N PHE A 609 16.39 -4.51 -1.47
CA PHE A 609 14.99 -4.38 -1.84
C PHE A 609 14.15 -4.16 -0.57
N SER A 610 13.42 -3.05 -0.52
CA SER A 610 12.46 -2.74 0.53
C SER A 610 11.06 -3.16 0.06
N ALA A 611 10.50 -4.17 0.74
CA ALA A 611 9.16 -4.70 0.47
C ALA A 611 8.31 -4.74 1.75
N VAL A 612 8.45 -3.69 2.57
CA VAL A 612 7.78 -3.51 3.87
C VAL A 612 6.50 -2.68 3.73
N ASP A 613 5.62 -2.75 4.73
CA ASP A 613 4.28 -2.15 4.72
C ASP A 613 4.13 -0.95 5.67
N SER A 614 5.23 -0.45 6.25
CA SER A 614 5.20 0.72 7.14
C SER A 614 6.25 1.76 6.77
N ALA A 615 5.88 3.04 6.84
CA ALA A 615 6.81 4.16 6.64
C ALA A 615 8.01 4.11 7.59
N GLN A 616 7.81 3.71 8.86
CA GLN A 616 8.88 3.63 9.85
C GLN A 616 9.95 2.59 9.48
N ALA A 617 9.55 1.43 8.94
CA ALA A 617 10.49 0.43 8.47
C ALA A 617 11.25 0.92 7.23
N ARG A 618 10.57 1.58 6.29
CA ARG A 618 11.22 2.20 5.11
C ARG A 618 12.29 3.21 5.52
N LEU A 619 11.96 4.13 6.43
CA LEU A 619 12.91 5.13 6.95
C LEU A 619 14.13 4.49 7.61
N TYR A 620 13.93 3.39 8.34
CA TYR A 620 15.04 2.66 8.94
C TYR A 620 15.93 2.00 7.87
N ILE A 621 15.35 1.32 6.88
CA ILE A 621 16.10 0.69 5.78
C ILE A 621 16.87 1.75 4.98
N ASP A 622 16.22 2.87 4.65
CA ASP A 622 16.83 4.01 3.95
C ASP A 622 18.05 4.55 4.70
N ASN A 623 17.92 4.78 6.01
CA ASN A 623 19.03 5.22 6.83
C ASN A 623 20.21 4.23 6.82
N ARG A 624 19.93 2.91 6.89
CA ARG A 624 20.97 1.88 6.79
C ARG A 624 21.62 1.86 5.40
N CYS A 625 20.84 2.02 4.33
CA CYS A 625 21.35 2.06 2.96
C CYS A 625 22.25 3.29 2.72
N VAL A 626 21.84 4.47 3.17
CA VAL A 626 22.65 5.69 3.10
C VAL A 626 23.94 5.54 3.91
N THR A 627 23.84 5.06 5.15
CA THR A 627 24.99 4.84 6.04
C THR A 627 26.04 3.90 5.41
N HIS A 628 25.58 2.84 4.75
CA HIS A 628 26.46 1.83 4.15
C HIS A 628 26.69 2.02 2.64
N ARG A 629 26.23 3.14 2.06
CA ARG A 629 26.32 3.48 0.63
C ARG A 629 25.82 2.35 -0.28
N LYS A 630 24.66 1.80 0.05
CA LYS A 630 23.99 0.76 -0.74
C LYS A 630 22.80 1.34 -1.50
N PRO A 631 22.60 0.93 -2.76
CA PRO A 631 21.38 1.27 -3.45
C PRO A 631 20.18 0.59 -2.80
N MET A 632 19.05 1.28 -2.85
CA MET A 632 17.77 0.79 -2.36
C MET A 632 16.74 0.88 -3.48
N ILE A 633 15.99 -0.21 -3.67
CA ILE A 633 14.77 -0.23 -4.49
C ILE A 633 13.60 -0.45 -3.53
N ASP A 634 12.73 0.55 -3.41
CA ASP A 634 11.52 0.49 -2.58
C ASP A 634 10.29 0.26 -3.44
N GLY A 635 9.35 -0.52 -2.91
CA GLY A 635 8.04 -0.69 -3.51
C GLY A 635 6.91 -0.45 -2.51
N GLY A 636 5.85 0.16 -3.00
CA GLY A 636 4.61 0.43 -2.28
C GLY A 636 3.41 -0.10 -3.03
N LYS A 637 2.36 -0.51 -2.31
CA LYS A 637 1.08 -0.90 -2.90
C LYS A 637 -0.09 -0.56 -1.98
N HIS A 638 -1.24 -0.23 -2.58
CA HIS A 638 -2.50 -0.02 -1.89
C HIS A 638 -3.66 -0.32 -2.85
N GLY A 639 -4.28 -1.50 -2.72
CA GLY A 639 -5.25 -2.00 -3.69
C GLY A 639 -4.65 -2.03 -5.10
N THR A 640 -5.30 -1.38 -6.06
CA THR A 640 -4.83 -1.25 -7.45
C THR A 640 -3.72 -0.22 -7.65
N LYS A 641 -3.39 0.58 -6.63
CA LYS A 641 -2.34 1.60 -6.67
C LYS A 641 -0.98 0.97 -6.34
N GLY A 642 0.07 1.40 -7.01
CA GLY A 642 1.43 0.93 -6.78
C GLY A 642 2.48 2.01 -7.04
N SER A 643 3.59 1.90 -6.32
CA SER A 643 4.76 2.76 -6.50
C SER A 643 6.06 1.95 -6.48
N VAL A 644 7.05 2.40 -7.26
CA VAL A 644 8.44 1.94 -7.21
C VAL A 644 9.32 3.16 -7.14
N GLN A 645 10.24 3.19 -6.18
CA GLN A 645 11.24 4.25 -6.05
C GLN A 645 12.62 3.62 -5.99
N VAL A 646 13.60 4.29 -6.57
CA VAL A 646 15.00 3.84 -6.60
C VAL A 646 15.91 4.93 -6.11
N PHE A 647 16.83 4.54 -5.24
CA PHE A 647 17.80 5.41 -4.60
C PHE A 647 19.21 4.86 -4.87
N VAL A 648 20.02 5.65 -5.55
CA VAL A 648 21.32 5.27 -6.09
C VAL A 648 22.41 6.10 -5.41
N PRO A 649 23.39 5.45 -4.75
CA PRO A 649 24.45 6.15 -4.04
C PRO A 649 25.17 7.17 -4.92
N PHE A 650 25.44 8.35 -4.34
CA PHE A 650 26.12 9.48 -4.99
C PHE A 650 25.41 10.10 -6.19
N GLN A 651 24.21 9.62 -6.56
CA GLN A 651 23.44 10.19 -7.66
C GLN A 651 22.09 10.76 -7.21
N SER A 652 21.31 10.01 -6.42
CA SER A 652 19.96 10.41 -6.01
C SER A 652 19.91 10.94 -4.58
N GLU A 653 18.78 11.53 -4.20
CA GLU A 653 18.40 11.72 -2.81
C GLU A 653 18.17 10.40 -2.05
N MET A 654 17.71 10.48 -0.80
CA MET A 654 17.28 9.35 0.03
C MET A 654 15.75 9.33 0.15
N TYR A 655 15.16 8.22 0.59
CA TYR A 655 13.70 8.12 0.75
C TYR A 655 13.16 9.18 1.72
N ALA A 656 13.86 9.42 2.84
CA ALA A 656 13.44 10.41 3.83
C ALA A 656 13.50 11.88 3.36
N SER A 657 14.01 12.17 2.15
CA SER A 657 14.02 13.52 1.59
C SER A 657 12.63 14.02 1.19
N SER A 658 11.70 13.10 0.97
CA SER A 658 10.29 13.40 0.70
C SER A 658 9.40 13.07 1.89
N ASN A 659 8.41 13.91 2.17
CA ASN A 659 7.42 13.66 3.21
C ASN A 659 6.15 13.09 2.58
N ASP A 660 5.86 11.82 2.88
CA ASP A 660 4.55 11.26 2.60
C ASP A 660 3.51 11.92 3.54
N PRO A 661 2.27 12.16 3.06
CA PRO A 661 1.17 12.52 3.95
C PRO A 661 1.04 11.45 5.05
N PRO A 662 0.67 11.84 6.28
CA PRO A 662 0.46 10.86 7.35
C PRO A 662 -0.55 9.79 6.92
N GLU A 663 -0.20 8.50 7.13
CA GLU A 663 -0.98 7.33 6.69
C GLU A 663 -2.44 7.36 7.18
N HIS A 664 -2.72 8.04 8.29
CA HIS A 664 -4.05 8.21 8.84
C HIS A 664 -4.30 9.66 9.26
N LYS A 665 -5.51 10.16 8.95
CA LYS A 665 -6.01 11.41 9.51
C LYS A 665 -6.47 11.14 10.94
N ASP A 666 -5.76 11.67 11.93
CA ASP A 666 -6.14 11.51 13.33
C ASP A 666 -7.57 12.01 13.56
N MET A 667 -8.43 11.13 14.04
CA MET A 667 -9.81 11.48 14.38
C MET A 667 -9.86 12.30 15.66
N PRO A 668 -10.74 13.32 15.75
CA PRO A 668 -10.89 14.08 16.99
C PRO A 668 -11.28 13.17 18.16
N ILE A 669 -10.58 13.32 19.28
CA ILE A 669 -10.77 12.48 20.48
C ILE A 669 -12.21 12.62 21.00
N CYS A 670 -12.80 13.82 20.95
CA CYS A 670 -14.17 14.03 21.39
C CYS A 670 -15.19 13.26 20.53
N THR A 671 -14.93 13.14 19.23
CA THR A 671 -15.75 12.39 18.27
C THR A 671 -15.73 10.90 18.59
N LEU A 672 -14.55 10.31 18.79
CA LEU A 672 -14.41 8.90 19.15
C LEU A 672 -15.05 8.60 20.52
N LYS A 673 -14.79 9.44 21.52
CA LYS A 673 -15.21 9.19 22.91
C LYS A 673 -16.69 9.45 23.18
N ASN A 674 -17.29 10.47 22.58
CA ASN A 674 -18.63 10.94 22.98
C ASN A 674 -19.61 11.15 21.82
N PHE A 675 -19.12 11.50 20.63
CA PHE A 675 -19.99 11.94 19.52
C PHE A 675 -19.69 11.21 18.20
N PRO A 676 -19.71 9.86 18.15
CA PRO A 676 -19.55 9.14 16.89
C PRO A 676 -20.74 9.40 15.97
N TYR A 677 -20.47 9.41 14.66
CA TYR A 677 -21.50 9.63 13.64
C TYR A 677 -21.35 8.73 12.41
N SER A 678 -20.27 7.95 12.33
CA SER A 678 -20.00 6.97 11.29
C SER A 678 -19.61 5.62 11.91
N ALA A 679 -19.71 4.55 11.12
CA ALA A 679 -19.30 3.21 11.53
C ALA A 679 -17.79 3.14 11.84
N GLU A 680 -16.97 3.89 11.09
CA GLU A 680 -15.52 4.02 11.32
C GLU A 680 -15.22 4.53 12.74
N HIS A 681 -15.98 5.52 13.24
CA HIS A 681 -15.79 6.06 14.59
C HIS A 681 -16.08 5.01 15.66
N THR A 682 -17.15 4.24 15.47
CA THR A 682 -17.51 3.18 16.43
C THR A 682 -16.53 2.00 16.38
N LEU A 683 -15.99 1.68 15.21
CA LEU A 683 -14.94 0.67 15.04
C LEU A 683 -13.64 1.09 15.70
N GLN A 684 -13.16 2.31 15.43
CA GLN A 684 -11.94 2.84 16.06
C GLN A 684 -12.08 2.92 17.58
N TRP A 685 -13.23 3.37 18.08
CA TRP A 685 -13.52 3.33 19.52
C TRP A 685 -13.50 1.91 20.09
N ALA A 686 -14.03 0.92 19.37
CA ALA A 686 -14.05 -0.46 19.83
C ALA A 686 -12.65 -1.07 19.86
N VAL A 687 -11.77 -0.72 18.91
CA VAL A 687 -10.35 -1.10 18.92
C VAL A 687 -9.63 -0.48 20.12
N GLU A 688 -9.81 0.82 20.39
CA GLU A 688 -9.24 1.46 21.58
C GLU A 688 -9.75 0.86 22.89
N THR A 689 -11.03 0.47 22.92
CA THR A 689 -11.65 -0.21 24.05
C THR A 689 -11.03 -1.60 24.24
N PHE A 690 -10.84 -2.36 23.16
CA PHE A 690 -10.14 -3.64 23.18
C PHE A 690 -8.71 -3.49 23.73
N GLU A 691 -7.93 -2.55 23.19
CA GLU A 691 -6.56 -2.30 23.65
C GLU A 691 -6.53 -1.87 25.12
N THR A 692 -7.46 -1.02 25.56
CA THR A 692 -7.53 -0.57 26.95
C THR A 692 -7.79 -1.74 27.90
N LEU A 693 -8.79 -2.58 27.59
CA LEU A 693 -9.23 -3.66 28.47
C LEU A 693 -8.27 -4.86 28.47
N PHE A 694 -7.72 -5.23 27.30
CA PHE A 694 -7.03 -6.51 27.12
C PHE A 694 -5.52 -6.38 26.87
N LYS A 695 -5.00 -5.18 26.58
CA LYS A 695 -3.56 -4.93 26.40
C LYS A 695 -2.99 -4.01 27.46
N LYS A 696 -3.48 -2.77 27.54
CA LYS A 696 -2.93 -1.74 28.43
C LYS A 696 -3.11 -2.10 29.89
N ARG A 697 -4.34 -2.44 30.31
CA ARG A 697 -4.63 -2.88 31.69
C ARG A 697 -3.69 -3.99 32.19
N PRO A 698 -3.49 -5.13 31.46
CA PRO A 698 -2.54 -6.14 31.90
C PRO A 698 -1.08 -5.70 31.85
N LEU A 699 -0.66 -4.84 30.90
CA LEU A 699 0.68 -4.26 30.91
C LEU A 699 0.93 -3.39 32.14
N ASP A 700 -0.01 -2.52 32.50
CA ASP A 700 0.07 -1.65 33.69
C ASP A 700 0.15 -2.49 34.98
N VAL A 701 -0.65 -3.55 35.08
CA VAL A 701 -0.58 -4.52 36.20
C VAL A 701 0.79 -5.20 36.26
N ASN A 702 1.29 -5.70 35.13
CA ASN A 702 2.59 -6.38 35.09
C ASN A 702 3.73 -5.42 35.46
N ALA A 703 3.72 -4.20 34.93
CA ALA A 703 4.69 -3.16 35.26
C ALA A 703 4.64 -2.78 36.74
N TYR A 704 3.45 -2.64 37.33
CA TYR A 704 3.30 -2.42 38.76
C TYR A 704 3.91 -3.56 39.59
N LEU A 705 3.71 -4.82 39.18
CA LEU A 705 4.21 -5.99 39.90
C LEU A 705 5.70 -6.29 39.68
N SER A 706 6.34 -5.73 38.64
CA SER A 706 7.71 -6.11 38.27
C SER A 706 8.72 -4.96 38.21
N ASN A 707 8.29 -3.71 38.03
CA ASN A 707 9.17 -2.58 37.76
C ASN A 707 9.08 -1.52 38.87
N ARG A 708 10.19 -1.32 39.61
CA ARG A 708 10.28 -0.29 40.66
C ARG A 708 10.18 1.12 40.09
N ASP A 709 10.73 1.38 38.90
CA ASP A 709 10.68 2.70 38.28
C ASP A 709 9.25 3.08 37.92
N PHE A 710 8.44 2.12 37.50
CA PHE A 710 7.01 2.34 37.23
C PHE A 710 6.24 2.65 38.52
N GLN A 711 6.50 1.91 39.61
CA GLN A 711 5.90 2.20 40.92
C GLN A 711 6.27 3.60 41.43
N ASP A 712 7.54 3.99 41.28
CA ASP A 712 8.02 5.31 41.68
C ASP A 712 7.47 6.41 40.78
N SER A 713 7.34 6.15 39.48
CA SER A 713 6.69 7.05 38.53
C SER A 713 5.23 7.30 38.91
N ILE A 714 4.45 6.24 39.22
CA ILE A 714 3.08 6.38 39.72
C ILE A 714 3.06 7.27 40.96
N ARG A 715 3.93 7.01 41.96
CA ARG A 715 3.95 7.81 43.20
C ARG A 715 4.26 9.28 42.95
N LYS A 716 5.17 9.59 42.01
CA LYS A 716 5.63 10.95 41.68
C LYS A 716 4.69 11.68 40.71
N SER A 717 3.81 10.96 40.01
CA SER A 717 2.87 11.54 39.06
C SER A 717 1.77 12.36 39.76
N PRO A 718 1.32 13.48 39.16
CA PRO A 718 0.20 14.26 39.69
C PRO A 718 -1.06 13.40 39.90
N PRO A 719 -1.87 13.65 40.95
CA PRO A 719 -3.08 12.87 41.25
C PRO A 719 -4.03 12.70 40.06
N THR A 720 -4.15 13.72 39.21
CA THR A 720 -5.00 13.72 38.01
C THR A 720 -4.60 12.71 36.94
N SER A 721 -3.32 12.37 36.86
CA SER A 721 -2.76 11.36 35.95
C SER A 721 -2.60 9.99 36.61
N ARG A 722 -2.40 9.99 37.93
CA ARG A 722 -2.20 8.79 38.76
C ARG A 722 -3.49 8.05 39.06
N LEU A 723 -4.58 8.77 39.36
CA LEU A 723 -5.85 8.20 39.80
C LEU A 723 -6.43 7.15 38.82
N PRO A 724 -6.53 7.41 37.49
CA PRO A 724 -7.08 6.43 36.55
C PRO A 724 -6.25 5.13 36.48
N ILE A 725 -4.94 5.23 36.66
CA ILE A 725 -4.03 4.07 36.68
C ILE A 725 -4.29 3.25 37.95
N LEU A 726 -4.42 3.90 39.12
CA LEU A 726 -4.71 3.22 40.38
C LEU A 726 -6.08 2.54 40.39
N GLU A 727 -7.10 3.19 39.83
CA GLU A 727 -8.44 2.59 39.66
C GLU A 727 -8.37 1.35 38.77
N THR A 728 -7.65 1.44 37.65
CA THR A 728 -7.41 0.31 36.74
C THR A 728 -6.71 -0.86 37.46
N LEU A 729 -5.69 -0.57 38.28
CA LEU A 729 -4.98 -1.58 39.08
C LEU A 729 -5.91 -2.22 40.11
N ARG A 730 -6.71 -1.43 40.85
CA ARG A 730 -7.66 -1.95 41.86
C ARG A 730 -8.69 -2.84 41.18
N ASP A 731 -9.23 -2.39 40.05
CA ASP A 731 -10.25 -3.12 39.33
C ASP A 731 -9.70 -4.44 38.79
N ALA A 732 -8.46 -4.47 38.28
CA ALA A 732 -7.83 -5.70 37.79
C ALA A 732 -7.36 -6.67 38.89
N LEU A 733 -6.83 -6.16 40.00
CA LEU A 733 -6.22 -7.01 41.04
C LEU A 733 -7.18 -7.42 42.14
N LEU A 734 -8.23 -6.64 42.39
CA LEU A 734 -9.14 -6.81 43.53
C LEU A 734 -10.60 -6.92 43.09
N ARG A 735 -11.19 -5.85 42.54
CA ARG A 735 -12.65 -5.74 42.36
C ARG A 735 -13.20 -6.70 41.31
N HIS A 736 -12.49 -6.84 40.20
CA HIS A 736 -12.92 -7.62 39.03
C HIS A 736 -11.90 -8.69 38.64
N ARG A 737 -11.10 -9.17 39.59
CA ARG A 737 -10.22 -10.32 39.38
C ARG A 737 -11.06 -11.60 39.30
N PRO A 738 -11.20 -12.24 38.13
CA PRO A 738 -11.97 -13.47 38.01
C PRO A 738 -11.19 -14.64 38.62
N LEU A 739 -11.90 -15.52 39.34
CA LEU A 739 -11.39 -16.80 39.84
C LEU A 739 -12.05 -18.00 39.13
N SER A 740 -13.05 -17.76 38.29
CA SER A 740 -13.78 -18.75 37.51
C SER A 740 -14.24 -18.13 36.18
N PHE A 741 -14.61 -18.96 35.21
CA PHE A 741 -15.18 -18.47 33.95
C PHE A 741 -16.54 -17.76 34.16
N GLU A 742 -17.33 -18.20 35.13
CA GLU A 742 -18.58 -17.54 35.52
C GLU A 742 -18.34 -16.08 35.94
N ALA A 743 -17.28 -15.82 36.71
CA ALA A 743 -16.88 -14.46 37.06
C ALA A 743 -16.47 -13.63 35.83
N CYS A 744 -15.91 -14.25 34.78
CA CYS A 744 -15.65 -13.57 33.51
C CYS A 744 -16.94 -13.18 32.78
N VAL A 745 -17.97 -14.03 32.81
CA VAL A 745 -19.30 -13.73 32.23
C VAL A 745 -19.99 -12.61 33.00
N GLN A 746 -19.96 -12.65 34.34
CA GLN A 746 -20.44 -11.55 35.19
C GLN A 746 -19.74 -10.24 34.85
N TRP A 747 -18.41 -10.25 34.76
CA TRP A 747 -17.63 -9.07 34.36
C TRP A 747 -18.06 -8.54 32.98
N ALA A 748 -18.20 -9.41 31.98
CA ALA A 748 -18.64 -9.03 30.64
C ALA A 748 -20.04 -8.38 30.63
N ARG A 749 -20.98 -8.90 31.43
CA ARG A 749 -22.32 -8.31 31.58
C ARG A 749 -22.26 -6.92 32.22
N LEU A 750 -21.39 -6.72 33.20
CA LEU A 750 -21.17 -5.41 33.80
C LEU A 750 -20.48 -4.44 32.83
N GLN A 751 -19.59 -4.92 31.95
CA GLN A 751 -19.02 -4.09 30.89
C GLN A 751 -20.09 -3.65 29.88
N PHE A 752 -21.05 -4.52 29.53
CA PHE A 752 -22.18 -4.12 28.68
C PHE A 752 -22.96 -2.97 29.33
N GLU A 753 -23.28 -3.09 30.62
CA GLU A 753 -24.00 -2.05 31.35
C GLU A 753 -23.21 -0.75 31.36
N GLU A 754 -21.91 -0.81 31.64
CA GLU A 754 -21.09 0.39 31.72
C GLU A 754 -20.98 1.11 30.37
N LEU A 755 -20.60 0.38 29.32
CA LEU A 755 -20.24 0.95 28.03
C LEU A 755 -21.44 1.44 27.23
N PHE A 756 -22.57 0.71 27.27
CA PHE A 756 -23.71 0.96 26.38
C PHE A 756 -24.95 1.49 27.11
N VAL A 757 -24.91 1.55 28.44
CA VAL A 757 -26.02 2.03 29.28
C VAL A 757 -25.59 3.18 30.19
N ASN A 758 -24.65 2.96 31.12
CA ASN A 758 -24.29 3.95 32.15
C ASN A 758 -23.60 5.18 31.56
N ILE A 759 -22.57 4.98 30.73
CA ILE A 759 -21.87 6.09 30.06
C ILE A 759 -22.84 6.91 29.22
N ILE A 760 -23.79 6.25 28.54
CA ILE A 760 -24.80 6.91 27.72
C ILE A 760 -25.81 7.68 28.58
N LYS A 761 -26.30 7.08 29.67
CA LYS A 761 -27.18 7.78 30.65
C LYS A 761 -26.48 9.00 31.26
N GLN A 762 -25.20 8.88 31.61
CA GLN A 762 -24.41 10.01 32.12
C GLN A 762 -24.24 11.09 31.06
N LEU A 763 -23.99 10.73 29.80
CA LEU A 763 -23.87 11.68 28.69
C LEU A 763 -25.19 12.42 28.45
N CYS A 764 -26.33 11.72 28.47
CA CYS A 764 -27.66 12.32 28.35
C CYS A 764 -28.05 13.16 29.58
N PHE A 765 -27.54 12.83 30.77
CA PHE A 765 -27.72 13.65 31.96
C PHE A 765 -26.94 14.97 31.87
N THR A 766 -25.69 14.92 31.40
CA THR A 766 -24.85 16.10 31.20
C THR A 766 -25.36 16.96 30.03
N PHE A 767 -25.82 16.35 28.94
CA PHE A 767 -26.37 17.03 27.78
C PHE A 767 -27.78 16.51 27.45
N PRO A 768 -28.83 17.06 28.10
CA PRO A 768 -30.21 16.64 27.86
C PRO A 768 -30.63 16.76 26.38
N PRO A 769 -31.53 15.91 25.85
CA PRO A 769 -31.92 15.92 24.44
C PRO A 769 -32.43 17.28 23.91
N GLY A 770 -33.06 18.09 24.77
CA GLY A 770 -33.55 19.43 24.43
C GLY A 770 -32.56 20.58 24.67
N MET A 771 -31.30 20.28 25.03
CA MET A 771 -30.31 21.30 25.32
C MET A 771 -29.99 22.15 24.09
N THR A 772 -29.84 23.46 24.29
CA THR A 772 -29.39 24.40 23.26
C THR A 772 -28.00 24.95 23.59
N THR A 773 -27.27 25.34 22.54
CA THR A 773 -26.01 26.07 22.66
C THR A 773 -26.26 27.50 23.12
N THR A 774 -25.20 28.22 23.47
CA THR A 774 -25.27 29.66 23.82
C THR A 774 -25.83 30.53 22.69
N ALA A 775 -25.69 30.09 21.44
CA ALA A 775 -26.27 30.73 20.26
C ALA A 775 -27.75 30.35 20.00
N GLY A 776 -28.35 29.49 20.84
CA GLY A 776 -29.75 29.07 20.73
C GLY A 776 -30.01 27.90 19.78
N ALA A 777 -28.98 27.34 19.13
CA ALA A 777 -29.10 26.17 18.27
C ALA A 777 -29.20 24.87 19.09
N PRO A 778 -29.86 23.80 18.62
CA PRO A 778 -29.88 22.51 19.31
C PRO A 778 -28.46 21.93 19.48
N PHE A 779 -28.12 21.48 20.68
CA PHE A 779 -26.82 20.86 20.97
C PHE A 779 -26.59 19.58 20.15
N TRP A 780 -27.64 18.74 20.08
CA TRP A 780 -27.64 17.50 19.31
C TRP A 780 -28.04 17.75 17.85
N SER A 781 -27.10 18.29 17.08
CA SER A 781 -27.26 18.60 15.66
C SER A 781 -25.98 18.30 14.86
N GLY A 782 -26.11 18.19 13.53
CA GLY A 782 -24.99 17.85 12.63
C GLY A 782 -24.29 16.55 13.03
N THR A 783 -22.99 16.64 13.33
CA THR A 783 -22.14 15.52 13.75
C THR A 783 -22.44 14.98 15.15
N LYS A 784 -23.25 15.69 15.96
CA LYS A 784 -23.63 15.27 17.32
C LYS A 784 -25.00 14.58 17.30
N ARG A 785 -24.99 13.26 17.18
CA ARG A 785 -26.20 12.42 17.23
C ARG A 785 -26.60 12.17 18.69
N ALA A 786 -27.85 12.46 19.05
CA ALA A 786 -28.37 12.16 20.40
C ALA A 786 -28.40 10.64 20.63
N PRO A 787 -27.68 10.11 21.63
CA PRO A 787 -27.66 8.67 21.88
C PRO A 787 -28.86 8.22 22.73
N ALA A 788 -29.16 6.93 22.67
CA ALA A 788 -30.11 6.26 23.54
C ALA A 788 -29.44 5.09 24.27
N PRO A 789 -29.61 4.95 25.61
CA PRO A 789 -29.06 3.82 26.34
C PRO A 789 -29.72 2.51 25.91
N LEU A 790 -28.94 1.44 25.77
CA LEU A 790 -29.48 0.13 25.41
C LEU A 790 -30.17 -0.54 26.60
N THR A 791 -31.01 -1.53 26.30
CA THR A 791 -31.51 -2.50 27.29
C THR A 791 -30.91 -3.84 26.96
N PHE A 792 -30.20 -4.46 27.92
CA PHE A 792 -29.62 -5.79 27.71
C PHE A 792 -30.71 -6.83 27.50
N ASP A 793 -30.48 -7.73 26.54
CA ASP A 793 -31.36 -8.84 26.19
C ASP A 793 -30.47 -10.03 25.83
N PRO A 794 -30.46 -11.11 26.65
CA PRO A 794 -29.62 -12.27 26.39
C PRO A 794 -30.06 -13.08 25.16
N LEU A 795 -31.26 -12.84 24.62
CA LEU A 795 -31.75 -13.49 23.39
C LEU A 795 -31.40 -12.71 22.13
N ASN A 796 -30.94 -11.46 22.27
CA ASN A 796 -30.41 -10.70 21.14
C ASN A 796 -29.01 -11.24 20.77
N PRO A 797 -28.80 -11.73 19.54
CA PRO A 797 -27.52 -12.33 19.14
C PRO A 797 -26.33 -11.38 19.31
N LEU A 798 -26.50 -10.10 18.95
CA LEU A 798 -25.44 -9.10 19.07
C LEU A 798 -25.03 -8.87 20.54
N HIS A 799 -26.01 -8.85 21.44
CA HIS A 799 -25.76 -8.68 22.87
C HIS A 799 -25.03 -9.90 23.43
N LEU A 800 -25.49 -11.11 23.10
CA LEU A 800 -24.88 -12.35 23.57
C LEU A 800 -23.46 -12.52 23.04
N GLU A 801 -23.22 -12.26 21.75
CA GLU A 801 -21.89 -12.38 21.14
C GLU A 801 -20.86 -11.43 21.78
N PHE A 802 -21.27 -10.21 22.15
CA PHE A 802 -20.41 -9.31 22.93
C PHE A 802 -20.00 -9.93 24.27
N ILE A 803 -20.95 -10.53 24.99
CA ILE A 803 -20.68 -11.20 26.27
C ILE A 803 -19.73 -12.39 26.07
N VAL A 804 -19.96 -13.21 25.05
CA VAL A 804 -19.12 -14.35 24.71
C VAL A 804 -17.69 -13.92 24.42
N ALA A 805 -17.50 -12.92 23.55
CA ALA A 805 -16.18 -12.44 23.20
C ALA A 805 -15.46 -11.80 24.40
N ALA A 806 -16.12 -10.90 25.12
CA ALA A 806 -15.55 -10.21 26.27
C ALA A 806 -15.16 -11.18 27.41
N ALA A 807 -16.01 -12.16 27.73
CA ALA A 807 -15.73 -13.13 28.79
C ALA A 807 -14.55 -14.05 28.44
N ASN A 808 -14.45 -14.51 27.18
CA ASN A 808 -13.33 -15.33 26.74
C ASN A 808 -12.01 -14.55 26.72
N LEU A 809 -12.02 -13.29 26.30
CA LEU A 809 -10.84 -12.42 26.36
C LEU A 809 -10.40 -12.16 27.81
N GLN A 810 -11.35 -11.89 28.69
CA GLN A 810 -11.09 -11.77 30.14
C GLN A 810 -10.50 -13.07 30.70
N ALA A 811 -11.02 -14.25 30.30
CA ALA A 811 -10.47 -15.52 30.74
C ALA A 811 -9.00 -15.68 30.29
N THR A 812 -8.70 -15.37 29.04
CA THR A 812 -7.32 -15.41 28.49
C THR A 812 -6.36 -14.49 29.24
N VAL A 813 -6.75 -13.24 29.52
CA VAL A 813 -5.92 -12.28 30.27
C VAL A 813 -5.50 -12.83 31.65
N TYR A 814 -6.37 -13.60 32.30
CA TYR A 814 -6.14 -14.16 33.64
C TYR A 814 -5.68 -15.63 33.64
N GLY A 815 -5.42 -16.21 32.46
CA GLY A 815 -4.98 -17.61 32.34
C GLY A 815 -6.05 -18.65 32.68
N LEU A 816 -7.33 -18.29 32.55
CA LEU A 816 -8.47 -19.18 32.75
C LEU A 816 -8.92 -19.82 31.42
N LYS A 817 -9.55 -20.99 31.50
CA LYS A 817 -10.13 -21.66 30.32
C LYS A 817 -11.47 -21.01 29.94
N GLY A 818 -11.59 -20.64 28.67
CA GLY A 818 -12.82 -20.10 28.08
C GLY A 818 -13.92 -21.14 27.80
N CYS A 819 -15.07 -20.66 27.31
CA CYS A 819 -16.22 -21.47 26.88
C CYS A 819 -16.90 -20.86 25.65
N GLN A 820 -17.46 -21.70 24.77
CA GLN A 820 -18.19 -21.27 23.57
C GLN A 820 -19.67 -21.70 23.57
N GLU A 821 -20.10 -22.51 24.54
CA GLU A 821 -21.47 -23.03 24.58
C GLU A 821 -22.45 -21.95 25.05
N HIS A 822 -23.28 -21.43 24.14
CA HIS A 822 -24.24 -20.34 24.44
C HIS A 822 -25.16 -20.67 25.63
N ALA A 823 -25.54 -21.93 25.82
CA ALA A 823 -26.38 -22.36 26.93
C ALA A 823 -25.75 -22.04 28.31
N VAL A 824 -24.43 -22.19 28.44
CA VAL A 824 -23.69 -21.88 29.68
C VAL A 824 -23.76 -20.39 29.99
N PHE A 825 -23.64 -19.53 28.97
CA PHE A 825 -23.76 -18.08 29.15
C PHE A 825 -25.17 -17.68 29.59
N LEU A 826 -26.21 -18.24 28.97
CA LEU A 826 -27.61 -17.94 29.28
C LEU A 826 -27.98 -18.34 30.72
N ASP A 827 -27.45 -19.46 31.22
CA ASP A 827 -27.66 -19.91 32.60
C ASP A 827 -27.02 -18.94 33.61
N ILE A 828 -25.76 -18.58 33.38
CA ILE A 828 -25.04 -17.64 34.25
C ILE A 828 -25.70 -16.25 34.25
N LEU A 829 -26.08 -15.75 33.07
CA LEU A 829 -26.65 -14.40 32.89
C LEU A 829 -27.95 -14.18 33.66
N GLN A 830 -28.72 -15.22 33.97
CA GLN A 830 -29.95 -15.13 34.76
C GLN A 830 -29.70 -14.68 36.20
N ASN A 831 -28.50 -14.94 36.74
CA ASN A 831 -28.16 -14.72 38.14
C ASN A 831 -27.23 -13.51 38.34
N VAL A 832 -26.90 -12.76 37.27
CA VAL A 832 -26.00 -11.61 37.37
C VAL A 832 -26.75 -10.39 37.92
N GLU A 833 -26.37 -9.94 39.11
CA GLU A 833 -26.86 -8.69 39.67
C GLU A 833 -26.18 -7.48 39.01
N VAL A 834 -27.00 -6.59 38.46
CA VAL A 834 -26.54 -5.36 37.80
C VAL A 834 -26.89 -4.16 38.66
N PRO A 835 -25.92 -3.40 39.18
CA PRO A 835 -26.18 -2.21 40.00
C PRO A 835 -26.97 -1.15 39.23
N ALA A 836 -27.85 -0.44 39.93
CA ALA A 836 -28.60 0.67 39.35
C ALA A 836 -27.67 1.86 39.02
N PHE A 837 -27.94 2.55 37.92
CA PHE A 837 -27.22 3.77 37.53
C PHE A 837 -27.64 4.96 38.39
N GLU A 838 -26.66 5.67 38.95
CA GLU A 838 -26.85 6.95 39.64
C GLU A 838 -26.09 8.07 38.91
N PRO A 839 -26.78 9.12 38.43
CA PRO A 839 -26.13 10.21 37.71
C PRO A 839 -25.21 11.00 38.63
N LYS A 840 -23.99 11.27 38.17
CA LYS A 840 -23.01 12.09 38.90
C LYS A 840 -23.11 13.55 38.44
N GLU A 841 -23.29 14.46 39.38
CA GLU A 841 -23.24 15.91 39.13
C GLU A 841 -21.79 16.40 38.95
N GLY A 842 -21.59 17.43 38.12
CA GLY A 842 -20.27 18.05 37.93
C GLY A 842 -19.28 17.29 37.03
N VAL A 843 -19.68 16.19 36.40
CA VAL A 843 -18.86 15.48 35.41
C VAL A 843 -18.67 16.35 34.16
N LYS A 844 -17.44 16.82 33.95
CA LYS A 844 -17.07 17.59 32.74
C LYS A 844 -16.79 16.65 31.58
N ILE A 845 -17.60 16.74 30.53
CA ILE A 845 -17.41 16.03 29.27
C ILE A 845 -16.98 17.05 28.23
N ALA A 846 -15.82 16.85 27.60
CA ALA A 846 -15.32 17.76 26.56
C ALA A 846 -16.18 17.67 25.30
N VAL A 847 -16.62 18.81 24.79
CA VAL A 847 -17.45 18.93 23.58
C VAL A 847 -16.59 19.12 22.32
N SER A 848 -15.35 19.57 22.51
CA SER A 848 -14.35 19.77 21.44
C SER A 848 -12.98 19.24 21.85
N ASP A 849 -12.12 19.00 20.86
CA ASP A 849 -10.73 18.58 21.09
C ASP A 849 -9.90 19.68 21.77
N SER A 850 -10.19 20.95 21.50
CA SER A 850 -9.56 22.06 22.20
C SER A 850 -9.94 22.07 23.68
N GLU A 851 -11.20 21.81 24.03
CA GLU A 851 -11.62 21.61 25.42
C GLU A 851 -10.99 20.37 26.03
N TYR A 852 -10.90 19.26 25.30
CA TYR A 852 -10.28 18.03 25.79
C TYR A 852 -8.79 18.25 26.13
N ARG A 853 -8.05 18.87 25.20
CA ARG A 853 -6.65 19.27 25.40
C ARG A 853 -6.53 20.26 26.54
N ASN A 854 -7.40 21.26 26.62
CA ASN A 854 -7.42 22.24 27.71
C ASN A 854 -7.80 21.63 29.06
N MET A 855 -8.62 20.57 29.13
CA MET A 855 -8.82 19.81 30.36
C MET A 855 -7.54 19.06 30.79
N GLY A 856 -6.69 18.67 29.83
CA GLY A 856 -5.34 18.17 30.07
C GLY A 856 -4.35 19.26 30.51
N SER A 857 -4.38 20.43 29.86
CA SER A 857 -3.45 21.56 30.08
C SER A 857 -3.82 22.45 31.27
N GLN A 858 -5.10 22.68 31.56
CA GLN A 858 -5.58 23.44 32.73
C GLN A 858 -5.59 22.61 34.03
N ARG A 859 -5.29 21.31 33.95
CA ARG A 859 -4.84 20.53 35.11
C ARG A 859 -3.35 20.77 35.42
N GLY A 860 -2.67 21.61 34.63
CA GLY A 860 -1.44 22.33 34.99
C GLY A 860 -1.79 23.59 35.78
N MET A 861 -1.45 23.55 37.06
CA MET A 861 -1.83 24.50 38.10
C MET A 861 -1.37 25.95 37.91
N ARG A 862 -2.21 26.89 38.37
CA ARG A 862 -1.72 27.97 39.24
C ARG A 862 -1.03 27.33 40.46
N PRO A 863 0.24 27.62 40.78
CA PRO A 863 0.91 26.97 41.90
C PRO A 863 0.18 27.27 43.21
N GLY A 864 -0.41 26.26 43.85
CA GLY A 864 -0.86 26.33 45.25
C GLY A 864 -2.26 25.82 45.65
N SER A 865 -3.02 25.11 44.83
CA SER A 865 -4.33 24.55 45.27
C SER A 865 -4.49 23.07 44.94
N GLU A 866 -3.70 22.20 45.56
CA GLU A 866 -3.81 20.75 45.31
C GLU A 866 -5.20 20.31 45.73
N ASP A 867 -5.92 19.64 44.84
CA ASP A 867 -7.28 19.16 45.10
C ASP A 867 -7.17 18.03 46.14
N SER A 868 -7.23 18.41 47.43
CA SER A 868 -6.92 17.56 48.58
C SER A 868 -7.66 16.23 48.55
N ALA A 869 -8.87 16.21 47.99
CA ALA A 869 -9.69 15.01 47.84
C ALA A 869 -9.11 14.01 46.82
N ALA A 870 -8.51 14.47 45.72
CA ALA A 870 -7.90 13.60 44.71
C ALA A 870 -6.60 12.97 45.20
N VAL A 871 -5.83 13.71 46.01
CA VAL A 871 -4.64 13.19 46.69
C VAL A 871 -5.03 12.10 47.68
N GLU A 872 -6.01 12.37 48.53
CA GLU A 872 -6.52 11.41 49.53
C GLU A 872 -7.06 10.14 48.88
N ALA A 873 -7.85 10.26 47.80
CA ALA A 873 -8.36 9.11 47.05
C ALA A 873 -7.23 8.25 46.47
N CYS A 874 -6.18 8.87 45.92
CA CYS A 874 -5.05 8.11 45.40
C CYS A 874 -4.25 7.41 46.51
N GLU A 875 -4.05 8.04 47.67
CA GLU A 875 -3.35 7.40 48.80
C GLU A 875 -4.16 6.24 49.38
N ALA A 876 -5.50 6.38 49.48
CA ALA A 876 -6.39 5.30 49.88
C ALA A 876 -6.27 4.09 48.93
N LEU A 877 -6.29 4.32 47.61
CA LEU A 877 -6.11 3.24 46.62
C LEU A 877 -4.74 2.58 46.73
N LEU A 878 -3.67 3.35 46.93
CA LEU A 878 -2.32 2.80 47.11
C LEU A 878 -2.21 1.89 48.34
N GLN A 879 -2.96 2.18 49.40
CA GLN A 879 -3.04 1.33 50.60
C GLN A 879 -3.91 0.08 50.39
N GLU A 880 -4.96 0.18 49.56
CA GLU A 880 -5.83 -0.95 49.21
C GLU A 880 -5.12 -1.95 48.30
N LEU A 881 -4.26 -1.48 47.38
CA LEU A 881 -3.59 -2.32 46.40
C LEU A 881 -2.64 -3.35 47.04
N PRO A 882 -2.64 -4.61 46.54
CA PRO A 882 -1.75 -5.64 47.05
C PRO A 882 -0.30 -5.30 46.74
N THR A 883 0.58 -5.48 47.72
CA THR A 883 2.02 -5.21 47.51
C THR A 883 2.60 -6.19 46.47
N PRO A 884 3.55 -5.78 45.62
CA PRO A 884 4.14 -6.66 44.61
C PRO A 884 4.70 -7.98 45.17
N ALA A 885 5.19 -7.98 46.41
CA ALA A 885 5.68 -9.17 47.09
C ALA A 885 4.57 -10.21 47.37
N THR A 886 3.34 -9.78 47.63
CA THR A 886 2.19 -10.68 47.88
C THR A 886 1.70 -11.42 46.65
N LEU A 887 2.05 -10.92 45.45
CA LEU A 887 1.70 -11.49 44.16
C LEU A 887 2.96 -11.86 43.36
N ALA A 888 4.02 -12.30 44.04
CA ALA A 888 5.26 -12.72 43.41
C ALA A 888 4.99 -13.84 42.38
N GLY A 889 5.48 -13.66 41.16
CA GLY A 889 5.28 -14.59 40.04
C GLY A 889 3.92 -14.49 39.33
N TYR A 890 2.94 -13.78 39.88
CA TYR A 890 1.64 -13.55 39.22
C TYR A 890 1.78 -12.51 38.11
N ARG A 891 1.33 -12.83 36.90
CA ARG A 891 1.31 -11.92 35.75
C ARG A 891 0.01 -12.12 34.99
N LEU A 892 -0.47 -11.03 34.39
CA LEU A 892 -1.57 -11.09 33.44
C LEU A 892 -0.99 -11.26 32.02
N THR A 893 -1.78 -11.84 31.13
CA THR A 893 -1.43 -12.01 29.72
C THR A 893 -1.96 -10.82 28.93
N PRO A 894 -1.11 -9.87 28.50
CA PRO A 894 -1.55 -8.83 27.57
C PRO A 894 -1.87 -9.45 26.21
N ILE A 895 -2.93 -8.96 25.58
CA ILE A 895 -3.42 -9.46 24.30
C ILE A 895 -3.21 -8.40 23.23
N ASP A 896 -2.38 -8.70 22.24
CA ASP A 896 -2.28 -7.91 21.02
C ASP A 896 -3.37 -8.30 20.02
N PHE A 897 -3.96 -7.33 19.34
CA PHE A 897 -4.99 -7.60 18.34
C PHE A 897 -4.42 -8.42 17.17
N GLN A 898 -4.88 -9.67 17.06
CA GLN A 898 -4.52 -10.60 15.99
C GLN A 898 -5.67 -10.70 14.98
N LYS A 899 -5.53 -9.95 13.88
CA LYS A 899 -6.53 -9.78 12.81
C LYS A 899 -6.88 -11.06 12.03
N ASP A 900 -5.94 -11.99 11.90
CA ASP A 900 -6.07 -13.14 10.99
C ASP A 900 -6.44 -14.45 11.68
N ASP A 901 -6.55 -14.48 13.01
CA ASP A 901 -6.94 -15.67 13.78
C ASP A 901 -8.40 -15.58 14.20
N GLU A 902 -9.21 -16.55 13.75
CA GLU A 902 -10.66 -16.60 13.96
C GLU A 902 -11.07 -17.22 15.30
N ARG A 903 -10.11 -17.75 16.07
CA ARG A 903 -10.40 -18.51 17.30
C ARG A 903 -10.17 -17.69 18.56
N ASN A 904 -9.67 -16.47 18.41
CA ASN A 904 -9.21 -15.63 19.53
C ASN A 904 -10.24 -14.60 20.02
N PHE A 905 -11.40 -14.47 19.35
CA PHE A 905 -12.46 -13.52 19.68
C PHE A 905 -12.12 -12.03 19.53
N HIS A 906 -10.97 -11.68 18.94
CA HIS A 906 -10.53 -10.28 18.81
C HIS A 906 -11.45 -9.50 17.88
N ALA A 907 -11.63 -10.00 16.65
CA ALA A 907 -12.49 -9.36 15.66
C ALA A 907 -13.97 -9.40 16.08
N GLU A 908 -14.40 -10.49 16.72
CA GLU A 908 -15.74 -10.64 17.30
C GLU A 908 -16.03 -9.56 18.35
N PHE A 909 -15.11 -9.34 19.30
CA PHE A 909 -15.27 -8.29 20.30
C PHE A 909 -15.37 -6.90 19.66
N VAL A 910 -14.45 -6.58 18.74
CA VAL A 910 -14.43 -5.26 18.08
C VAL A 910 -15.71 -5.03 17.26
N ALA A 911 -16.14 -6.00 16.46
CA ALA A 911 -17.36 -5.89 15.65
C ALA A 911 -18.62 -5.72 16.51
N THR A 912 -18.76 -6.54 17.55
CA THR A 912 -19.94 -6.50 18.43
C THR A 912 -19.95 -5.22 19.28
N ALA A 913 -18.82 -4.80 19.85
CA ALA A 913 -18.71 -3.57 20.62
C ALA A 913 -18.97 -2.32 19.75
N ALA A 914 -18.41 -2.28 18.54
CA ALA A 914 -18.67 -1.20 17.59
C ALA A 914 -20.15 -1.13 17.21
N SER A 915 -20.77 -2.28 16.93
CA SER A 915 -22.18 -2.38 16.55
C SER A 915 -23.13 -1.97 17.69
N LEU A 916 -22.86 -2.38 18.92
CA LEU A 916 -23.64 -1.95 20.10
C LEU A 916 -23.56 -0.44 20.29
N ARG A 917 -22.36 0.13 20.15
CA ARG A 917 -22.19 1.59 20.17
C ARG A 917 -22.89 2.25 18.99
N ALA A 918 -22.84 1.67 17.79
CA ALA A 918 -23.57 2.18 16.63
C ALA A 918 -25.09 2.21 16.90
N CYS A 919 -25.63 1.18 17.56
CA CYS A 919 -27.03 1.17 18.00
C CYS A 919 -27.34 2.31 18.98
N ASN A 920 -26.44 2.65 19.92
CA ASN A 920 -26.66 3.82 20.81
C ASN A 920 -26.91 5.10 20.03
N TYR A 921 -26.20 5.33 18.91
CA TYR A 921 -26.24 6.57 18.14
C TYR A 921 -27.08 6.48 16.85
N GLY A 922 -27.75 5.35 16.61
CA GLY A 922 -28.49 5.09 15.37
C GLY A 922 -27.62 5.12 14.12
N ILE A 923 -26.42 4.54 14.19
CA ILE A 923 -25.44 4.38 13.10
C ILE A 923 -25.57 2.94 12.55
N PRO A 924 -25.29 2.69 11.25
CA PRO A 924 -25.20 1.32 10.72
C PRO A 924 -24.22 0.45 11.50
N VAL A 925 -24.61 -0.80 11.78
CA VAL A 925 -23.77 -1.79 12.46
C VAL A 925 -22.59 -2.23 11.59
N SER A 926 -21.57 -2.79 12.22
CA SER A 926 -20.34 -3.22 11.55
C SER A 926 -20.11 -4.73 11.68
N ASP A 927 -19.47 -5.32 10.67
CA ASP A 927 -19.16 -6.74 10.66
C ASP A 927 -17.71 -7.06 11.09
N LYS A 928 -17.39 -8.35 11.15
CA LYS A 928 -16.05 -8.83 11.52
C LYS A 928 -14.98 -8.48 10.50
N LEU A 929 -15.36 -8.32 9.23
CA LEU A 929 -14.43 -7.95 8.17
C LEU A 929 -13.98 -6.50 8.40
N GLN A 930 -14.93 -5.57 8.57
CA GLN A 930 -14.65 -4.18 8.93
C GLN A 930 -13.86 -4.06 10.24
N ALA A 931 -14.17 -4.88 11.25
CA ALA A 931 -13.39 -4.93 12.50
C ALA A 931 -11.92 -5.34 12.27
N ARG A 932 -11.67 -6.34 11.41
CA ARG A 932 -10.30 -6.73 11.03
C ARG A 932 -9.60 -5.65 10.22
N PHE A 933 -10.32 -4.98 9.32
CA PHE A 933 -9.79 -3.90 8.52
C PHE A 933 -9.23 -2.77 9.40
N VAL A 934 -10.06 -2.24 10.30
CA VAL A 934 -9.70 -1.13 11.20
C VAL A 934 -8.72 -1.59 12.28
N GLY A 935 -9.05 -2.63 13.05
CA GLY A 935 -8.23 -3.09 14.17
C GLY A 935 -6.89 -3.68 13.73
N GLY A 936 -6.86 -4.30 12.55
CA GLY A 936 -5.65 -4.87 11.96
C GLY A 936 -4.83 -3.91 11.11
N LYS A 937 -5.31 -2.68 10.89
CA LYS A 937 -4.77 -1.70 9.95
C LYS A 937 -4.44 -2.35 8.59
N ILE A 938 -5.39 -3.12 8.06
CA ILE A 938 -5.16 -3.92 6.86
C ILE A 938 -5.04 -3.00 5.65
N ILE A 939 -3.95 -3.11 4.92
CA ILE A 939 -3.80 -2.46 3.61
C ILE A 939 -4.54 -3.31 2.57
N PRO A 940 -5.51 -2.74 1.82
CA PRO A 940 -6.14 -3.41 0.69
C PRO A 940 -5.08 -3.92 -0.29
N ALA A 941 -5.27 -5.10 -0.85
CA ALA A 941 -4.27 -5.69 -1.72
C ALA A 941 -4.89 -6.60 -2.78
N ILE A 942 -4.25 -6.58 -3.94
CA ILE A 942 -4.56 -7.43 -5.09
C ILE A 942 -3.24 -7.88 -5.74
N ILE A 943 -3.20 -9.11 -6.23
CA ILE A 943 -1.98 -9.71 -6.80
C ILE A 943 -1.55 -9.02 -8.11
N THR A 944 -2.48 -8.44 -8.86
CA THR A 944 -2.23 -7.76 -10.15
C THR A 944 -1.28 -6.56 -10.01
N SER A 945 -1.59 -5.62 -9.10
CA SER A 945 -0.72 -4.49 -8.79
C SER A 945 0.59 -4.98 -8.17
N THR A 946 0.54 -6.00 -7.31
CA THR A 946 1.72 -6.60 -6.68
C THR A 946 2.71 -7.16 -7.71
N ALA A 947 2.23 -7.87 -8.74
CA ALA A 947 3.03 -8.40 -9.83
C ALA A 947 3.68 -7.28 -10.66
N MET A 948 2.93 -6.21 -10.94
CA MET A 948 3.46 -5.05 -11.66
C MET A 948 4.54 -4.32 -10.86
N VAL A 949 4.34 -4.05 -9.57
CA VAL A 949 5.38 -3.45 -8.71
C VAL A 949 6.61 -4.34 -8.68
N GLY A 950 6.46 -5.65 -8.44
CA GLY A 950 7.59 -6.59 -8.39
C GLY A 950 8.39 -6.64 -9.70
N GLY A 951 7.73 -6.60 -10.86
CA GLY A 951 8.38 -6.50 -12.15
C GLY A 951 9.12 -5.18 -12.35
N LEU A 952 8.49 -4.04 -12.04
CA LEU A 952 9.10 -2.71 -12.14
C LEU A 952 10.33 -2.56 -11.24
N MET A 953 10.28 -3.04 -9.99
CA MET A 953 11.44 -3.05 -9.10
C MET A 953 12.62 -3.81 -9.71
N CYS A 954 12.35 -4.96 -10.34
CA CYS A 954 13.39 -5.77 -10.96
C CYS A 954 13.96 -5.16 -12.26
N LEU A 955 13.23 -4.25 -12.92
CA LEU A 955 13.79 -3.48 -14.04
C LEU A 955 14.83 -2.46 -13.56
N GLU A 956 14.61 -1.80 -12.41
CA GLU A 956 15.60 -0.87 -11.85
C GLU A 956 16.89 -1.59 -11.42
N LEU A 957 16.81 -2.88 -11.02
CA LEU A 957 17.99 -3.70 -10.76
C LEU A 957 18.91 -3.81 -11.98
N TYR A 958 18.37 -4.02 -13.19
CA TYR A 958 19.19 -4.04 -14.40
C TYR A 958 20.00 -2.76 -14.53
N LYS A 959 19.37 -1.61 -14.28
CA LYS A 959 19.99 -0.28 -14.41
C LYS A 959 21.08 -0.05 -13.36
N ILE A 960 20.86 -0.48 -12.11
CA ILE A 960 21.86 -0.43 -11.04
C ILE A 960 23.12 -1.20 -11.45
N LEU A 961 22.96 -2.44 -11.90
CA LEU A 961 24.09 -3.30 -12.25
C LEU A 961 24.82 -2.86 -13.53
N LEU A 962 24.08 -2.28 -14.47
CA LEU A 962 24.66 -1.63 -15.66
C LEU A 962 25.25 -0.24 -15.36
N GLN A 963 25.17 0.23 -14.12
CA GLN A 963 25.66 1.55 -13.67
C GLN A 963 25.16 2.69 -14.57
N LYS A 964 23.85 2.68 -14.83
CA LYS A 964 23.21 3.68 -15.66
C LYS A 964 23.32 5.09 -15.06
N PRO A 965 23.29 6.16 -15.89
CA PRO A 965 23.17 7.52 -15.40
C PRO A 965 21.80 7.76 -14.75
N LEU A 966 21.73 8.73 -13.83
CA LEU A 966 20.50 9.05 -13.10
C LEU A 966 19.26 9.26 -14.00
N THR A 967 19.44 9.78 -15.21
CA THR A 967 18.37 10.06 -16.20
C THR A 967 17.62 8.82 -16.66
N ASP A 968 18.23 7.63 -16.54
CA ASP A 968 17.67 6.36 -17.04
C ASP A 968 16.85 5.64 -15.96
N TYR A 969 17.08 5.95 -14.68
CA TYR A 969 16.28 5.43 -13.58
C TYR A 969 14.90 6.06 -13.56
N LYS A 970 13.92 5.31 -13.06
CA LYS A 970 12.53 5.77 -13.01
C LYS A 970 11.91 5.45 -11.65
N HIS A 971 11.41 6.48 -10.98
CA HIS A 971 10.33 6.32 -10.03
C HIS A 971 9.06 6.06 -10.82
N ALA A 972 8.28 5.05 -10.43
CA ALA A 972 7.05 4.66 -11.09
C ALA A 972 5.87 4.80 -10.14
N TYR A 973 4.76 5.34 -10.63
CA TYR A 973 3.49 5.45 -9.90
C TYR A 973 2.38 5.03 -10.84
N PHE A 974 1.48 4.17 -10.38
CA PHE A 974 0.36 3.76 -11.20
C PHE A 974 -0.88 3.48 -10.37
N ASN A 975 -2.02 3.51 -11.04
CA ASN A 975 -3.27 2.92 -10.57
C ASN A 975 -3.73 1.97 -11.68
N LEU A 976 -4.16 0.75 -11.33
CA LEU A 976 -4.76 -0.16 -12.31
C LEU A 976 -6.29 -0.07 -12.35
N ALA A 977 -6.93 0.64 -11.40
CA ALA A 977 -8.36 0.90 -11.44
C ALA A 977 -8.69 1.78 -12.66
N VAL A 978 -8.20 3.01 -12.63
CA VAL A 978 -8.10 3.84 -13.83
C VAL A 978 -6.75 3.55 -14.49
N PRO A 979 -6.62 3.31 -15.81
CA PRO A 979 -5.37 2.92 -16.45
C PRO A 979 -4.36 4.09 -16.49
N LEU A 980 -3.87 4.47 -15.32
CA LEU A 980 -3.03 5.64 -15.08
C LEU A 980 -1.62 5.17 -14.71
N PHE A 981 -0.64 5.65 -15.45
CA PHE A 981 0.77 5.33 -15.27
C PHE A 981 1.60 6.61 -15.40
N THR A 982 2.50 6.82 -14.45
CA THR A 982 3.38 7.99 -14.41
C THR A 982 4.78 7.55 -14.01
N PHE A 983 5.77 8.04 -14.74
CA PHE A 983 7.17 7.82 -14.44
C PHE A 983 7.88 9.16 -14.22
N ALA A 984 8.70 9.23 -13.19
CA ALA A 984 9.50 10.40 -12.85
C ALA A 984 10.98 10.02 -12.74
N GLN A 985 11.86 10.91 -13.15
CA GLN A 985 13.29 10.72 -12.88
C GLN A 985 13.53 10.92 -11.36
N PRO A 986 14.36 10.10 -10.70
CA PRO A 986 14.75 10.37 -9.32
C PRO A 986 15.40 11.75 -9.17
N ILE A 987 15.15 12.39 -8.02
CA ILE A 987 15.75 13.67 -7.66
C ILE A 987 17.24 13.46 -7.34
N ARG A 988 18.08 14.40 -7.77
CA ARG A 988 19.53 14.37 -7.52
C ARG A 988 19.85 14.61 -6.05
N ALA A 989 20.92 13.97 -5.57
CA ALA A 989 21.47 14.29 -4.26
C ALA A 989 21.81 15.79 -4.19
N VAL A 990 21.35 16.47 -3.14
CA VAL A 990 21.68 17.88 -2.89
C VAL A 990 23.18 18.02 -2.67
N GLN A 991 23.82 18.92 -3.42
CA GLN A 991 25.23 19.24 -3.29
C GLN A 991 25.41 20.46 -2.40
N ASN A 992 26.15 20.29 -1.32
CA ASN A 992 26.57 21.33 -0.40
C ASN A 992 28.03 21.71 -0.69
N THR A 993 28.38 23.00 -0.55
CA THR A 993 29.76 23.48 -0.74
C THR A 993 30.23 24.27 0.48
N VAL A 994 31.41 23.92 0.98
CA VAL A 994 32.02 24.51 2.17
C VAL A 994 33.42 25.02 1.83
N ALA A 995 33.78 26.22 2.31
CA ALA A 995 35.11 26.78 2.09
C ALA A 995 36.14 26.06 2.98
N ARG A 996 37.26 25.62 2.41
CA ARG A 996 38.37 25.01 3.15
C ARG A 996 39.55 25.96 3.21
N ARG A 997 40.34 25.89 4.30
CA ARG A 997 41.60 26.65 4.41
C ARG A 997 42.66 26.18 3.40
N GLN A 998 42.43 25.07 2.72
CA GLN A 998 43.16 24.61 1.54
C GLN A 998 42.45 25.16 0.28
N ASP A 999 43.18 25.59 -0.76
CA ASP A 999 42.65 26.34 -1.94
C ASP A 999 41.50 25.67 -2.76
N THR A 1000 41.01 24.48 -2.37
CA THR A 1000 39.88 23.80 -3.03
C THR A 1000 38.70 23.65 -2.08
N PRO A 1001 37.50 24.19 -2.40
CA PRO A 1001 36.31 24.01 -1.57
C PRO A 1001 35.92 22.53 -1.45
N LEU A 1002 35.22 22.17 -0.38
CA LEU A 1002 34.63 20.85 -0.21
C LEU A 1002 33.23 20.85 -0.79
N THR A 1003 33.00 20.09 -1.86
CA THR A 1003 31.64 19.79 -2.36
C THR A 1003 31.26 18.38 -1.92
N TRP A 1004 30.09 18.24 -1.30
CA TRP A 1004 29.63 16.98 -0.71
C TRP A 1004 28.11 16.82 -0.77
N THR A 1005 27.63 15.61 -0.58
CA THR A 1005 26.22 15.18 -0.59
C THR A 1005 25.93 14.27 0.61
N LEU A 1006 24.66 13.93 0.85
CA LEU A 1006 24.26 12.99 1.91
C LEU A 1006 24.97 11.62 1.88
N TRP A 1007 25.65 11.26 0.79
CA TRP A 1007 26.40 10.00 0.61
C TRP A 1007 27.88 10.08 0.97
N ASP A 1008 28.43 11.30 1.03
CA ASP A 1008 29.84 11.54 1.30
C ASP A 1008 30.14 11.35 2.79
N ARG A 1009 31.34 10.86 3.11
CA ARG A 1009 31.81 10.68 4.50
C ARG A 1009 33.31 10.96 4.53
N PHE A 1010 33.82 11.48 5.64
CA PHE A 1010 35.26 11.54 5.86
C PHE A 1010 35.76 10.21 6.40
N GLU A 1011 36.73 9.57 5.73
CA GLU A 1011 37.33 8.34 6.24
C GLU A 1011 38.67 8.67 6.89
N MET A 1012 38.86 8.26 8.15
CA MET A 1012 40.07 8.54 8.92
C MET A 1012 40.59 7.30 9.64
N GLU A 1013 41.91 7.12 9.62
CA GLU A 1013 42.63 6.12 10.43
C GLU A 1013 42.87 6.71 11.82
N CYS A 1014 42.20 6.17 12.83
CA CYS A 1014 42.14 6.72 14.19
C CYS A 1014 42.57 5.74 15.28
N VAL A 1015 43.27 4.65 14.91
CA VAL A 1015 43.75 3.63 15.86
C VAL A 1015 44.64 4.28 16.92
N GLY A 1016 44.22 4.21 18.18
CA GLY A 1016 44.94 4.78 19.31
C GLY A 1016 44.96 6.32 19.39
N MET A 1017 44.19 7.03 18.56
CA MET A 1017 44.11 8.49 18.62
C MET A 1017 43.35 8.96 19.86
N THR A 1018 43.87 10.02 20.49
CA THR A 1018 43.15 10.80 21.50
C THR A 1018 42.16 11.75 20.82
N LEU A 1019 41.19 12.28 21.57
CA LEU A 1019 40.31 13.33 21.06
C LEU A 1019 41.10 14.53 20.51
N GLU A 1020 42.13 14.98 21.23
CA GLU A 1020 43.00 16.07 20.78
C GLU A 1020 43.70 15.77 19.45
N ALA A 1021 44.28 14.57 19.32
CA ALA A 1021 44.93 14.14 18.09
C ALA A 1021 43.94 14.04 16.92
N PHE A 1022 42.73 13.54 17.18
CA PHE A 1022 41.67 13.43 16.18
C PHE A 1022 41.22 14.80 15.66
N LEU A 1023 40.96 15.78 16.55
CA LEU A 1023 40.57 17.13 16.16
C LEU A 1023 41.68 17.82 15.34
N ALA A 1024 42.93 17.70 15.78
CA ALA A 1024 44.08 18.28 15.08
C ALA A 1024 44.31 17.63 13.71
N GLU A 1025 44.17 16.32 13.61
CA GLU A 1025 44.35 15.57 12.36
C GLU A 1025 43.22 15.85 11.37
N PHE A 1026 41.97 15.94 11.82
CA PHE A 1026 40.85 16.35 10.98
C PHE A 1026 41.07 17.75 10.41
N LYS A 1027 41.48 18.71 11.26
CA LYS A 1027 41.83 20.06 10.83
C LYS A 1027 42.96 20.08 9.81
N ARG A 1028 43.99 19.25 10.00
CA ARG A 1028 45.12 19.12 9.08
C ARG A 1028 44.70 18.55 7.72
N GLN A 1029 43.89 17.49 7.71
CA GLN A 1029 43.46 16.82 6.48
C GLN A 1029 42.40 17.62 5.72
N GLN A 1030 41.38 18.11 6.42
CA GLN A 1030 40.19 18.70 5.82
C GLN A 1030 40.22 20.23 5.79
N GLY A 1031 41.10 20.89 6.55
CA GLY A 1031 41.13 22.36 6.62
C GLY A 1031 39.87 22.97 7.23
N LEU A 1032 39.15 22.20 8.03
CA LEU A 1032 37.91 22.54 8.75
C LEU A 1032 38.13 22.28 10.25
N GLU A 1033 37.54 23.09 11.11
CA GLU A 1033 37.71 22.96 12.56
C GLU A 1033 36.42 22.41 13.18
N ILE A 1034 36.51 21.25 13.86
CA ILE A 1034 35.35 20.63 14.49
C ILE A 1034 34.95 21.46 15.71
N THR A 1035 33.72 21.98 15.72
CA THR A 1035 33.13 22.72 16.84
C THR A 1035 32.33 21.81 17.77
N MET A 1036 31.74 20.74 17.23
CA MET A 1036 30.97 19.73 17.96
C MET A 1036 31.24 18.33 17.42
N LEU A 1037 31.33 17.35 18.32
CA LEU A 1037 31.51 15.92 18.01
C LEU A 1037 30.56 15.09 18.86
N SER A 1038 29.78 14.23 18.21
CA SER A 1038 28.84 13.34 18.87
C SER A 1038 28.95 11.90 18.36
N PHE A 1039 28.57 10.96 19.23
CA PHE A 1039 28.40 9.55 18.90
C PHE A 1039 26.99 9.13 19.33
N GLY A 1040 26.11 8.86 18.37
CA GLY A 1040 24.68 8.69 18.63
C GLY A 1040 24.11 9.92 19.33
N LYS A 1041 23.41 9.71 20.46
CA LYS A 1041 22.82 10.80 21.27
C LYS A 1041 23.83 11.45 22.23
N SER A 1042 25.08 11.00 22.26
CA SER A 1042 26.06 11.41 23.26
C SER A 1042 27.01 12.48 22.70
N LEU A 1043 26.97 13.67 23.30
CA LEU A 1043 27.90 14.77 22.97
C LEU A 1043 29.27 14.53 23.61
N LEU A 1044 30.24 14.17 22.78
CA LEU A 1044 31.60 13.82 23.20
C LEU A 1044 32.47 15.07 23.35
N TYR A 1045 32.36 16.01 22.42
CA TYR A 1045 33.09 17.28 22.44
C TYR A 1045 32.21 18.41 21.91
N ALA A 1046 32.36 19.59 22.50
CA ALA A 1046 31.89 20.86 21.95
C ALA A 1046 32.77 22.00 22.48
N GLU A 1047 33.07 23.00 21.66
CA GLU A 1047 33.93 24.12 22.02
C GLU A 1047 33.43 24.91 23.24
N PHE A 1048 32.11 25.00 23.40
CA PHE A 1048 31.46 25.70 24.52
C PHE A 1048 31.43 24.88 25.83
N LEU A 1049 31.99 23.65 25.86
CA LEU A 1049 32.08 22.90 27.10
C LEU A 1049 32.98 23.62 28.12
N PRO A 1050 32.66 23.55 29.43
CA PRO A 1050 33.50 24.15 30.46
C PRO A 1050 34.96 23.67 30.36
N ARG A 1051 35.93 24.58 30.48
CA ARG A 1051 37.37 24.28 30.34
C ARG A 1051 37.85 23.05 31.10
N LYS A 1052 37.34 22.84 32.32
CA LYS A 1052 37.65 21.65 33.12
C LYS A 1052 37.23 20.34 32.42
N LYS A 1053 36.02 20.29 31.84
CA LYS A 1053 35.56 19.12 31.07
C LYS A 1053 36.39 18.88 29.81
N LEU A 1054 36.84 19.95 29.14
CA LEU A 1054 37.71 19.82 27.96
C LEU A 1054 39.08 19.25 28.34
N GLN A 1055 39.69 19.75 29.42
CA GLN A 1055 40.95 19.24 29.95
C GLN A 1055 40.87 17.74 30.32
N ASP A 1056 39.73 17.30 30.85
CA ASP A 1056 39.51 15.89 31.20
C ASP A 1056 39.27 14.99 29.97
N ARG A 1057 38.72 15.53 28.86
CA ARG A 1057 38.28 14.75 27.69
C ARG A 1057 39.30 14.70 26.55
N LEU A 1058 40.02 15.79 26.29
CA LEU A 1058 41.00 15.91 25.20
C LEU A 1058 42.07 14.79 25.18
N PRO A 1059 42.65 14.37 26.31
CA PRO A 1059 43.68 13.33 26.31
C PRO A 1059 43.11 11.90 26.21
N LEU A 1060 41.78 11.71 26.29
CA LEU A 1060 41.19 10.37 26.25
C LEU A 1060 41.27 9.78 24.84
N PRO A 1061 41.68 8.50 24.68
CA PRO A 1061 41.50 7.75 23.44
C PRO A 1061 40.03 7.77 22.98
N LEU A 1062 39.76 7.82 21.68
CA LEU A 1062 38.40 7.90 21.15
C LEU A 1062 37.48 6.77 21.65
N LEU A 1063 37.97 5.52 21.72
CA LEU A 1063 37.23 4.38 22.26
C LEU A 1063 36.90 4.54 23.75
N GLU A 1064 37.83 5.06 24.53
CA GLU A 1064 37.64 5.32 25.95
C GLU A 1064 36.67 6.49 26.16
N LEU A 1065 36.76 7.53 25.34
CA LEU A 1065 35.85 8.67 25.35
C LEU A 1065 34.39 8.23 25.15
N ILE A 1066 34.13 7.35 24.18
CA ILE A 1066 32.79 6.79 23.95
C ILE A 1066 32.33 5.95 25.13
N THR A 1067 33.21 5.13 25.69
CA THR A 1067 32.88 4.24 26.81
C THR A 1067 32.58 5.02 28.09
N VAL A 1068 33.42 6.01 28.42
CA VAL A 1068 33.35 6.79 29.68
C VAL A 1068 32.27 7.86 29.61
N ILE A 1069 32.20 8.61 28.50
CA ILE A 1069 31.27 9.74 28.36
C ILE A 1069 29.96 9.30 27.71
N GLY A 1070 30.06 8.54 26.62
CA GLY A 1070 28.90 8.02 25.91
C GLY A 1070 28.18 6.91 26.69
N LYS A 1071 28.87 6.24 27.62
CA LYS A 1071 28.38 5.06 28.35
C LYS A 1071 27.97 3.93 27.41
N VAL A 1072 28.60 3.85 26.24
CA VAL A 1072 28.34 2.83 25.23
C VAL A 1072 29.50 1.84 25.20
N THR A 1073 29.19 0.54 25.24
CA THR A 1073 30.19 -0.52 25.06
C THR A 1073 30.26 -0.87 23.58
N ILE A 1074 31.46 -0.78 23.00
CA ILE A 1074 31.67 -1.08 21.57
C ILE A 1074 32.15 -2.52 21.43
N PRO A 1075 31.44 -3.39 20.67
CA PRO A 1075 31.83 -4.78 20.45
C PRO A 1075 33.27 -4.89 19.98
N ALA A 1076 34.03 -5.89 20.44
CA ALA A 1076 35.45 -6.06 20.07
C ALA A 1076 35.66 -6.30 18.56
N THR A 1077 34.62 -6.78 17.87
CA THR A 1077 34.59 -6.98 16.42
C THR A 1077 34.45 -5.69 15.62
N GLU A 1078 33.98 -4.60 16.24
CA GLU A 1078 33.77 -3.34 15.55
C GLU A 1078 35.10 -2.61 15.35
N SER A 1079 35.41 -2.31 14.10
CA SER A 1079 36.67 -1.65 13.69
C SER A 1079 36.46 -0.21 13.25
N ARG A 1080 35.22 0.18 12.96
CA ARG A 1080 34.86 1.52 12.48
C ARG A 1080 33.74 2.12 13.31
N ILE A 1081 33.82 3.42 13.54
CA ILE A 1081 32.84 4.18 14.31
C ILE A 1081 32.46 5.41 13.50
N ILE A 1082 31.19 5.77 13.51
CA ILE A 1082 30.68 6.96 12.83
C ILE A 1082 30.49 8.06 13.87
N PHE A 1083 31.12 9.21 13.63
CA PHE A 1083 30.92 10.42 14.41
C PHE A 1083 30.16 11.46 13.59
N SER A 1084 29.15 12.06 14.21
CA SER A 1084 28.49 13.24 13.65
C SER A 1084 29.15 14.50 14.19
N ILE A 1085 29.50 15.40 13.26
CA ILE A 1085 30.30 16.60 13.54
C ILE A 1085 29.62 17.86 13.04
N SER A 1086 29.91 18.97 13.71
CA SER A 1086 29.71 20.32 13.20
C SER A 1086 31.08 20.99 13.11
N CYS A 1087 31.27 21.85 12.12
CA CYS A 1087 32.55 22.50 11.88
C CYS A 1087 32.40 24.00 11.66
N THR A 1088 33.49 24.73 11.84
CA THR A 1088 33.71 26.02 11.18
C THR A 1088 34.53 25.85 9.91
N ASP A 1089 34.19 26.66 8.92
CA ASP A 1089 34.84 26.68 7.61
C ASP A 1089 36.06 27.63 7.59
N ALA A 1090 36.62 27.90 6.40
CA ALA A 1090 37.76 28.81 6.25
C ALA A 1090 37.47 30.27 6.62
N ASN A 1091 36.19 30.66 6.59
CA ASN A 1091 35.70 32.00 6.92
C ASN A 1091 35.24 32.10 8.38
N ASP A 1092 35.45 31.04 9.16
CA ASP A 1092 34.95 30.86 10.53
C ASP A 1092 33.40 30.85 10.62
N ASP A 1093 32.71 30.47 9.54
CA ASP A 1093 31.25 30.25 9.54
C ASP A 1093 30.91 28.82 9.99
N ASP A 1094 29.87 28.66 10.81
CA ASP A 1094 29.35 27.33 11.21
C ASP A 1094 28.71 26.64 10.00
N VAL A 1095 29.18 25.43 9.70
CA VAL A 1095 28.78 24.66 8.52
C VAL A 1095 28.45 23.20 8.88
N GLU A 1096 27.45 22.67 8.17
CA GLU A 1096 27.21 21.24 8.12
C GLU A 1096 28.18 20.56 7.15
N VAL A 1097 28.67 19.39 7.55
CA VAL A 1097 29.66 18.62 6.80
C VAL A 1097 29.33 17.12 6.92
N PRO A 1098 29.92 16.26 6.07
CA PRO A 1098 29.77 14.83 6.19
C PRO A 1098 30.15 14.27 7.57
N ASP A 1099 29.53 13.15 7.96
CA ASP A 1099 29.99 12.38 9.12
C ASP A 1099 31.43 11.85 8.92
N VAL A 1100 32.13 11.61 10.03
CA VAL A 1100 33.46 10.99 10.04
C VAL A 1100 33.35 9.50 10.36
N VAL A 1101 33.77 8.65 9.43
CA VAL A 1101 34.00 7.22 9.64
C VAL A 1101 35.43 7.02 10.14
N ALA A 1102 35.57 6.89 11.45
CA ALA A 1102 36.85 6.68 12.12
C ALA A 1102 37.15 5.18 12.26
N ARG A 1103 38.25 4.72 11.68
CA ARG A 1103 38.78 3.38 11.93
C ARG A 1103 39.58 3.37 13.22
N VAL A 1104 39.09 2.65 14.22
CA VAL A 1104 39.61 2.70 15.59
C VAL A 1104 40.32 1.41 16.02
N ARG A 1105 40.26 0.35 15.20
CA ARG A 1105 40.97 -0.92 15.40
C ARG A 1105 41.57 -1.48 14.10
#